data_AF-A0AAU4W320-F1
#
_entry.id   AF-A0AAU4W320-F1
#
_cell.length_a   1.000
_cell.length_b   1.000
_cell.length_c   1.000
_cell.angle_alpha   90.00
_cell.angle_beta   90.00
_cell.angle_gamma   90.00
#
_symmetry.space_group_name_H-M   'P 1'
#
loop_
_entity.id
_entity.type
_entity.pdbx_description
1 polymer ?
#
loop_
_entity_poly.entity_id
_entity_poly.type
_entity_poly.pdbx_seq_one_letter_code
_entity_poly.pdbx_strand_id
1 'polypeptide(L)'
;MGHGARKQLAELLDDAQRRGDFSTRIEMSARALRIEVEGVGELPLPLRAPVTKKLIAQARQASFGRGEQTLSDTSVRDTWEITPDRITLGGTDWDRTLDGVLDGVRTALGLPPTTVLRAEAHALLVYGKGQFFLPHQDSEKDDSMVGTLVVSLPSHHTGGELVVSHAGRSVVHQASREKLTFAAFYADCLHEVKPVKSGYRVTLTMNLLAERIRPAGEDDGDSVADLAHCLTEHFTEPAEERYAYGRQKAAPPNRLVYLLDHEYTQRGLDWNRLKGTDATRTALLRQAAAEADCEAVLALAEVKETWDAHAPYERFDYYGEVEHYDDCEDEECEGECLLDPDGEPGAERRRSGDFSSYELNELIDDEITLSWWTRPHGSGGEQINLPVAYAEVCATTESKDLTPYQSEYEGYMGNYGNTLDRWYRRAAVVLWPRQRSFTARAEAGSEGALRELQGHLDAGDLDRARTLARSLAPFWKHHGSGEAAAVLFAAALPVAAGLREADTATMLLAPFGVETLGERHAPGLAAAAARYGRTWARGAVSSWFGTVGAYTGAGRAAWLESLPGLCTALQAADGDGDAMASPLAEGAWQAVEQQLTSWLGVGRETERRTGMEGLGASLARVLQAAGPETAGTIAATLRGLPDTALECLLPALRTAARHQTTIRDGAPAARAFQTLADHCEDRLTMALTRPVRAADDWSLTPAGTCRTGCGLCPDLDAFLTSRTRHVMEWPLAKDGRRHLHSRIDQAGLPVSHTTRRQGRPYVLILTKTDAVFTREQATRTRAETDLAWLRDNWPRACG
;
A
#
# COMPACT_ATOMS: atom_id res chain seq x y z
N MET A 1 28.31 -28.68 3.06
CA MET A 1 28.46 -27.26 3.46
C MET A 1 27.93 -26.48 2.28
N GLY A 2 26.60 -26.29 2.25
CA GLY A 2 25.93 -25.65 1.11
C GLY A 2 26.25 -24.17 1.12
N HIS A 3 26.98 -23.70 0.12
CA HIS A 3 26.83 -22.32 -0.31
C HIS A 3 25.44 -22.27 -0.97
N GLY A 4 24.53 -21.44 -0.45
CA GLY A 4 23.12 -21.43 -0.87
C GLY A 4 23.00 -21.44 -2.38
N ALA A 5 22.19 -22.35 -2.94
CA ALA A 5 22.08 -22.61 -4.38
C ALA A 5 21.89 -21.33 -5.22
N ARG A 6 21.22 -20.31 -4.67
CA ARG A 6 21.05 -18.98 -5.29
C ARG A 6 22.36 -18.24 -5.50
N LYS A 7 23.29 -18.31 -4.55
CA LYS A 7 24.60 -17.64 -4.66
C LYS A 7 25.44 -18.30 -5.74
N GLN A 8 25.48 -19.63 -5.78
CA GLN A 8 26.16 -20.38 -6.83
C GLN A 8 25.52 -20.12 -8.21
N LEU A 9 24.18 -20.04 -8.29
CA LEU A 9 23.48 -19.66 -9.51
C LEU A 9 23.86 -18.25 -9.99
N ALA A 10 23.97 -17.28 -9.07
CA ALA A 10 24.40 -15.92 -9.41
C ALA A 10 25.85 -15.87 -9.90
N GLU A 11 26.76 -16.64 -9.29
CA GLU A 11 28.17 -16.76 -9.69
C GLU A 11 28.30 -17.38 -11.10
N LEU A 12 27.59 -18.48 -11.37
CA LEU A 12 27.58 -19.12 -12.70
C LEU A 12 27.05 -18.20 -13.80
N LEU A 13 26.04 -17.39 -13.51
CA LEU A 13 25.48 -16.41 -14.44
C LEU A 13 26.37 -15.18 -14.65
N ASP A 14 27.26 -14.87 -13.70
CA ASP A 14 28.28 -13.83 -13.86
C ASP A 14 29.42 -14.32 -14.76
N ASP A 15 29.89 -15.54 -14.54
CA ASP A 15 30.99 -16.15 -15.30
C ASP A 15 30.64 -16.39 -16.78
N ALA A 16 29.37 -16.66 -17.09
CA ALA A 16 28.88 -16.90 -18.46
C ALA A 16 28.73 -15.62 -19.32
N GLN A 17 29.16 -14.46 -18.82
CA GLN A 17 28.91 -13.16 -19.45
C GLN A 17 29.76 -12.87 -20.69
N ARG A 18 29.10 -12.61 -21.83
CA ARG A 18 29.72 -11.91 -22.97
C ARG A 18 29.88 -10.43 -22.63
N ARG A 19 31.12 -9.92 -22.67
CA ARG A 19 31.44 -8.52 -22.32
C ARG A 19 30.89 -7.52 -23.35
N GLY A 20 29.74 -6.94 -23.07
CA GLY A 20 29.27 -5.68 -23.65
C GLY A 20 29.31 -4.55 -22.62
N ASP A 21 29.27 -3.30 -23.08
CA ASP A 21 29.22 -2.12 -22.21
C ASP A 21 27.88 -1.36 -22.38
N PHE A 22 27.53 -0.51 -21.42
CA PHE A 22 26.27 0.24 -21.44
C PHE A 22 26.27 1.39 -22.46
N SER A 23 27.46 1.78 -22.93
CA SER A 23 27.61 2.75 -24.01
C SER A 23 28.85 2.47 -24.85
N THR A 24 28.86 2.96 -26.09
CA THR A 24 29.98 2.80 -27.03
C THR A 24 30.15 4.02 -27.92
N ARG A 25 31.36 4.16 -28.49
CA ARG A 25 31.71 5.23 -29.43
C ARG A 25 32.42 4.67 -30.65
N ILE A 26 31.95 5.08 -31.83
CA ILE A 26 32.53 4.71 -33.13
C ILE A 26 32.71 5.98 -33.98
N GLU A 27 33.84 6.12 -34.68
CA GLU A 27 34.11 7.27 -35.55
C GLU A 27 34.22 6.90 -37.02
N MET A 28 33.49 7.61 -37.89
CA MET A 28 33.50 7.38 -39.34
C MET A 28 33.86 8.64 -40.12
N SER A 29 34.25 8.46 -41.38
CA SER A 29 34.52 9.58 -42.29
C SER A 29 33.27 10.44 -42.49
N ALA A 30 33.41 11.77 -42.37
CA ALA A 30 32.33 12.70 -42.64
C ALA A 30 31.80 12.65 -44.08
N ARG A 31 32.58 12.11 -45.03
CA ARG A 31 32.18 11.96 -46.43
C ARG A 31 31.12 10.88 -46.64
N ALA A 32 30.93 9.98 -45.67
CA ALA A 32 29.93 8.93 -45.75
C ALA A 32 28.49 9.48 -45.68
N LEU A 33 28.30 10.64 -45.03
CA LEU A 33 26.99 11.25 -44.82
C LEU A 33 26.82 12.50 -45.70
N ARG A 34 25.78 12.50 -46.50
CA ARG A 34 25.15 13.69 -47.07
C ARG A 34 23.88 13.96 -46.27
N ILE A 35 23.78 15.17 -45.74
CA ILE A 35 22.60 15.61 -44.97
C ILE A 35 22.08 16.92 -45.56
N GLU A 36 20.80 16.92 -45.92
CA GLU A 36 20.08 18.10 -46.38
C GLU A 36 19.02 18.49 -45.35
N VAL A 37 18.88 19.80 -45.11
CA VAL A 37 17.84 20.35 -44.24
C VAL A 37 16.98 21.31 -45.03
N GLU A 38 15.67 21.14 -44.96
CA GLU A 38 14.71 22.00 -45.64
C GLU A 38 14.90 23.47 -45.24
N GLY A 39 15.02 24.36 -46.23
CA GLY A 39 15.27 25.80 -46.02
C GLY A 39 16.75 26.19 -45.81
N VAL A 40 17.66 25.23 -45.65
CA VAL A 40 19.12 25.47 -45.56
C VAL A 40 19.87 24.86 -46.75
N GLY A 41 19.45 23.68 -47.22
CA GLY A 41 20.11 22.89 -48.26
C GLY A 41 21.09 21.86 -47.67
N GLU A 42 22.02 21.38 -48.50
CA GLU A 42 23.06 20.43 -48.10
C GLU A 42 24.05 21.05 -47.12
N LEU A 43 24.33 20.36 -46.02
CA LEU A 43 25.24 20.85 -45.00
C LEU A 43 26.70 20.52 -45.34
N PRO A 44 27.60 21.52 -45.45
CA PRO A 44 29.01 21.26 -45.62
C PRO A 44 29.62 20.80 -44.29
N LEU A 45 30.08 19.55 -44.24
CA LEU A 45 30.78 18.97 -43.10
C LEU A 45 32.31 19.15 -43.26
N PRO A 46 33.07 19.68 -42.28
CA PRO A 46 32.63 20.16 -40.97
C PRO A 46 31.81 21.46 -40.99
N LEU A 47 30.81 21.54 -40.11
CA LEU A 47 29.91 22.69 -39.96
C LEU A 47 30.65 23.92 -39.42
N ARG A 48 30.33 25.07 -40.02
CA ARG A 48 30.82 26.39 -39.63
C ARG A 48 29.66 27.27 -39.15
N ALA A 49 29.98 28.23 -38.28
CA ALA A 49 29.01 29.12 -37.65
C ALA A 49 27.98 29.78 -38.60
N PRO A 50 28.32 30.24 -39.83
CA PRO A 50 27.32 30.82 -40.73
C PRO A 50 26.22 29.85 -41.15
N VAL A 51 26.57 28.57 -41.38
CA VAL A 51 25.59 27.52 -41.72
C VAL A 51 24.79 27.15 -40.48
N THR A 52 25.44 27.00 -39.33
CA THR A 52 24.74 26.68 -38.08
C THR A 52 23.73 27.74 -37.67
N LYS A 53 24.01 29.03 -37.91
CA LYS A 53 23.03 30.11 -37.69
C LYS A 53 21.80 29.98 -38.58
N LYS A 54 21.96 29.50 -39.83
CA LYS A 54 20.82 29.19 -40.70
C LYS A 54 20.00 28.02 -40.18
N LEU A 55 20.65 26.98 -39.63
CA LEU A 55 19.96 25.88 -38.96
C LEU A 55 19.14 26.37 -37.78
N ILE A 56 19.72 27.20 -36.90
CA ILE A 56 19.01 27.77 -35.74
C ILE A 56 17.77 28.55 -36.18
N ALA A 57 17.87 29.33 -37.28
CA ALA A 57 16.72 30.08 -37.81
C ALA A 57 15.58 29.18 -38.34
N GLN A 58 15.86 27.90 -38.61
CA GLN A 58 14.86 26.91 -39.02
C GLN A 58 14.40 26.00 -37.86
N ALA A 59 15.06 26.10 -36.70
CA ALA A 59 14.83 25.23 -35.56
C ALA A 59 13.81 25.84 -34.59
N ARG A 60 13.25 24.98 -33.73
CA ARG A 60 12.42 25.37 -32.58
C ARG A 60 13.15 25.03 -31.28
N GLN A 61 12.71 25.58 -30.16
CA GLN A 61 13.22 25.15 -28.86
C GLN A 61 12.79 23.69 -28.60
N ALA A 62 13.71 22.86 -28.14
CA ALA A 62 13.42 21.45 -27.86
C ALA A 62 12.67 21.26 -26.55
N SER A 63 11.70 20.35 -26.55
CA SER A 63 10.97 19.91 -25.35
C SER A 63 11.63 18.69 -24.69
N PHE A 64 11.29 18.37 -23.45
CA PHE A 64 11.72 17.14 -22.77
C PHE A 64 10.52 16.44 -22.10
N GLY A 65 10.68 15.14 -21.82
CA GLY A 65 9.67 14.33 -21.12
C GLY A 65 9.84 14.37 -19.61
N ARG A 66 8.74 14.48 -18.86
CA ARG A 66 8.69 14.25 -17.40
C ARG A 66 7.50 13.32 -17.10
N GLY A 67 7.77 12.02 -16.97
CA GLY A 67 6.71 11.01 -16.95
C GLY A 67 5.94 11.01 -18.28
N GLU A 68 4.62 11.17 -18.23
CA GLU A 68 3.76 11.24 -19.43
C GLU A 68 3.69 12.63 -20.08
N GLN A 69 4.31 13.65 -19.48
CA GLN A 69 4.18 15.04 -19.94
C GLN A 69 5.35 15.46 -20.84
N THR A 70 5.05 16.20 -21.92
CA THR A 70 6.06 16.90 -22.73
C THR A 70 6.11 18.37 -22.31
N LEU A 71 7.24 18.80 -21.75
CA LEU A 71 7.43 20.13 -21.18
C LEU A 71 8.54 20.90 -21.93
N SER A 72 8.44 22.22 -21.95
CA SER A 72 9.49 23.12 -22.46
C SER A 72 9.97 24.02 -21.33
N ASP A 73 11.11 23.68 -20.74
CA ASP A 73 11.76 24.45 -19.67
C ASP A 73 13.27 24.55 -19.97
N THR A 74 13.71 25.78 -20.26
CA THR A 74 15.11 26.07 -20.61
C THR A 74 16.05 25.97 -19.42
N SER A 75 15.55 25.86 -18.18
CA SER A 75 16.38 25.54 -17.02
C SER A 75 16.78 24.06 -16.96
N VAL A 76 16.04 23.18 -17.63
CA VAL A 76 16.29 21.73 -17.70
C VAL A 76 16.94 21.33 -19.03
N ARG A 77 16.38 21.82 -20.15
CA ARG A 77 16.85 21.53 -21.50
C ARG A 77 16.90 22.83 -22.31
N ASP A 78 18.11 23.30 -22.60
CA ASP A 78 18.31 24.42 -23.50
C ASP A 78 19.02 23.95 -24.76
N THR A 79 18.25 23.72 -25.83
CA THR A 79 18.77 23.34 -27.16
C THR A 79 17.73 23.61 -28.24
N TRP A 80 18.18 23.83 -29.46
CA TRP A 80 17.30 23.92 -30.63
C TRP A 80 17.18 22.57 -31.32
N GLU A 81 15.98 22.23 -31.79
CA GLU A 81 15.70 21.01 -32.54
C GLU A 81 15.09 21.30 -33.92
N ILE A 82 15.43 20.44 -34.89
CA ILE A 82 14.78 20.31 -36.19
C ILE A 82 14.24 18.88 -36.28
N THR A 83 12.98 18.76 -36.67
CA THR A 83 12.26 17.49 -36.72
C THR A 83 12.70 16.62 -37.92
N PRO A 84 12.62 15.28 -37.82
CA PRO A 84 13.13 14.35 -38.83
C PRO A 84 12.53 14.53 -40.23
N ASP A 85 11.26 14.92 -40.31
CA ASP A 85 10.53 15.15 -41.57
C ASP A 85 11.15 16.26 -42.44
N ARG A 86 11.98 17.13 -41.84
CA ARG A 86 12.67 18.23 -42.52
C ARG A 86 14.13 17.91 -42.88
N ILE A 87 14.56 16.67 -42.67
CA ILE A 87 15.93 16.22 -42.84
C ILE A 87 15.96 15.07 -43.83
N THR A 88 16.84 15.16 -44.82
CA THR A 88 17.11 14.04 -45.74
C THR A 88 18.54 13.57 -45.54
N LEU A 89 18.69 12.30 -45.15
CA LEU A 89 19.97 11.62 -45.01
C LEU A 89 20.25 10.82 -46.28
N GLY A 90 21.51 10.79 -46.71
CA GLY A 90 21.94 10.01 -47.86
C GLY A 90 23.45 10.07 -48.04
N GLY A 91 23.91 9.84 -49.27
CA GLY A 91 25.32 9.68 -49.59
C GLY A 91 25.58 8.26 -50.09
N THR A 92 26.49 8.11 -51.06
CA THR A 92 26.69 6.84 -51.79
C THR A 92 27.05 5.67 -50.88
N ASP A 93 27.68 5.95 -49.74
CA ASP A 93 28.13 4.95 -48.76
C ASP A 93 27.38 5.01 -47.43
N TRP A 94 26.34 5.84 -47.29
CA TRP A 94 25.70 6.10 -46.00
C TRP A 94 25.10 4.84 -45.39
N ASP A 95 24.21 4.15 -46.11
CA ASP A 95 23.49 2.98 -45.59
C ASP A 95 24.49 1.87 -45.20
N ARG A 96 25.45 1.58 -46.08
CA ARG A 96 26.54 0.62 -45.79
C ARG A 96 27.38 1.00 -44.58
N THR A 97 27.66 2.30 -44.39
CA THR A 97 28.42 2.79 -43.23
C THR A 97 27.60 2.67 -41.96
N LEU A 98 26.31 3.03 -42.02
CA LEU A 98 25.40 2.94 -40.89
C LEU A 98 25.21 1.48 -40.47
N ASP A 99 25.00 0.55 -41.42
CA ASP A 99 24.89 -0.89 -41.14
C ASP A 99 26.14 -1.43 -40.44
N GLY A 100 27.34 -1.06 -40.90
CA GLY A 100 28.59 -1.46 -40.26
C GLY A 100 28.77 -0.86 -38.86
N VAL A 101 28.33 0.38 -38.65
CA VAL A 101 28.30 1.01 -37.32
C VAL A 101 27.31 0.27 -36.41
N LEU A 102 26.12 -0.08 -36.91
CA LEU A 102 25.08 -0.76 -36.14
C LEU A 102 25.52 -2.17 -35.71
N ASP A 103 26.20 -2.94 -36.56
CA ASP A 103 26.78 -4.23 -36.16
C ASP A 103 27.90 -4.08 -35.12
N GLY A 104 28.73 -3.04 -35.25
CA GLY A 104 29.73 -2.66 -34.24
C GLY A 104 29.09 -2.26 -32.91
N VAL A 105 28.00 -1.46 -32.95
CA VAL A 105 27.22 -1.06 -31.78
C VAL A 105 26.57 -2.26 -31.11
N ARG A 106 25.93 -3.16 -31.86
CA ARG A 106 25.34 -4.41 -31.34
C ARG A 106 26.37 -5.18 -30.53
N THR A 107 27.55 -5.37 -31.11
CA THR A 107 28.64 -6.13 -30.50
C THR A 107 29.17 -5.43 -29.25
N ALA A 108 29.42 -4.12 -29.32
CA ALA A 108 29.94 -3.34 -28.20
C ALA A 108 28.96 -3.20 -27.04
N LEU A 109 27.65 -3.15 -27.32
CA LEU A 109 26.60 -3.15 -26.30
C LEU A 109 26.33 -4.54 -25.70
N GLY A 110 26.95 -5.60 -26.25
CA GLY A 110 26.75 -6.98 -25.78
C GLY A 110 25.42 -7.57 -26.20
N LEU A 111 24.79 -7.03 -27.24
CA LEU A 111 23.56 -7.60 -27.77
C LEU A 111 23.86 -8.92 -28.50
N PRO A 112 22.97 -9.92 -28.40
CA PRO A 112 23.18 -11.23 -29.01
C PRO A 112 23.43 -11.14 -30.53
N PRO A 113 24.26 -12.03 -31.11
CA PRO A 113 24.55 -12.00 -32.55
C PRO A 113 23.33 -12.08 -33.47
N THR A 114 22.24 -12.66 -32.96
CA THR A 114 20.93 -12.81 -33.62
C THR A 114 20.09 -11.52 -33.64
N THR A 115 20.61 -10.43 -33.07
CA THR A 115 19.95 -9.13 -33.01
C THR A 115 20.37 -8.28 -34.19
N VAL A 116 19.40 -7.77 -34.94
CA VAL A 116 19.61 -6.75 -35.97
C VAL A 116 19.18 -5.41 -35.40
N LEU A 117 20.05 -4.42 -35.51
CA LEU A 117 19.75 -3.05 -35.09
C LEU A 117 19.31 -2.21 -36.29
N ARG A 118 18.29 -1.38 -36.09
CA ARG A 118 17.86 -0.32 -37.01
C ARG A 118 17.94 1.02 -36.30
N ALA A 119 18.35 2.08 -37.01
CA ALA A 119 18.36 3.44 -36.48
C ALA A 119 17.33 4.31 -37.21
N GLU A 120 16.46 4.97 -36.44
CA GLU A 120 15.44 5.87 -36.98
C GLU A 120 15.67 7.29 -36.47
N ALA A 121 15.74 8.27 -37.38
CA ALA A 121 16.02 9.65 -37.03
C ALA A 121 14.94 10.21 -36.11
N HIS A 122 15.37 10.82 -34.99
CA HIS A 122 14.48 11.40 -33.98
C HIS A 122 14.51 12.92 -33.97
N ALA A 123 15.69 13.55 -33.97
CA ALA A 123 15.83 15.00 -34.06
C ALA A 123 17.27 15.41 -34.41
N LEU A 124 17.42 16.50 -35.16
CA LEU A 124 18.70 17.21 -35.30
C LEU A 124 18.77 18.34 -34.27
N LEU A 125 19.71 18.23 -33.34
CA LEU A 125 19.89 19.15 -32.23
C LEU A 125 21.07 20.10 -32.48
N VAL A 126 20.90 21.37 -32.12
CA VAL A 126 21.93 22.41 -32.18
C VAL A 126 22.09 23.02 -30.79
N TYR A 127 23.31 22.99 -30.27
CA TYR A 127 23.69 23.61 -29.00
C TYR A 127 24.68 24.75 -29.26
N GLY A 128 24.32 25.96 -28.84
CA GLY A 128 25.18 27.14 -28.82
C GLY A 128 25.83 27.37 -27.45
N LYS A 129 26.59 28.46 -27.31
CA LYS A 129 27.27 28.80 -26.05
C LYS A 129 26.28 28.86 -24.87
N GLY A 130 26.61 28.16 -23.79
CA GLY A 130 25.83 28.10 -22.55
C GLY A 130 24.75 27.01 -22.55
N GLN A 131 24.31 26.53 -23.71
CA GLN A 131 23.26 25.53 -23.85
C GLN A 131 23.69 24.14 -23.38
N PHE A 132 22.76 23.39 -22.79
CA PHE A 132 22.97 22.13 -22.08
C PHE A 132 21.71 21.27 -22.05
N PHE A 133 21.85 20.04 -21.54
CA PHE A 133 20.73 19.22 -21.12
C PHE A 133 21.12 18.51 -19.82
N LEU A 134 20.39 18.76 -18.73
CA LEU A 134 20.61 18.13 -17.42
C LEU A 134 20.50 16.60 -17.49
N PRO A 135 21.02 15.88 -16.47
CA PRO A 135 20.86 14.43 -16.36
C PRO A 135 19.41 13.97 -16.53
N HIS A 136 19.18 13.05 -17.46
CA HIS A 136 17.88 12.47 -17.76
C HIS A 136 18.03 11.06 -18.36
N GLN A 137 16.93 10.29 -18.36
CA GLN A 137 16.80 9.03 -19.10
C GLN A 137 15.89 9.25 -20.31
N ASP A 138 16.14 8.49 -21.38
CA ASP A 138 15.30 8.55 -22.58
C ASP A 138 14.03 7.71 -22.38
N SER A 139 12.89 8.27 -22.76
CA SER A 139 11.65 7.48 -22.86
C SER A 139 11.70 6.59 -24.11
N GLU A 140 11.32 5.32 -23.95
CA GLU A 140 11.10 4.37 -25.04
C GLU A 140 9.90 4.83 -25.89
N LYS A 141 10.13 5.15 -27.17
CA LYS A 141 9.12 5.74 -28.08
C LYS A 141 8.50 4.72 -29.04
N ASP A 142 9.08 3.54 -29.11
CA ASP A 142 8.66 2.42 -29.94
C ASP A 142 8.91 1.13 -29.15
N ASP A 143 8.06 0.12 -29.33
CA ASP A 143 8.17 -1.16 -28.63
C ASP A 143 9.51 -1.86 -28.93
N SER A 144 10.13 -1.63 -30.08
CA SER A 144 11.43 -2.20 -30.43
C SER A 144 12.63 -1.36 -29.97
N MET A 145 12.41 -0.20 -29.36
CA MET A 145 13.50 0.71 -28.95
C MET A 145 14.27 0.13 -27.76
N VAL A 146 15.58 -0.08 -27.95
CA VAL A 146 16.50 -0.53 -26.87
C VAL A 146 17.41 0.60 -26.37
N GLY A 147 17.60 1.65 -27.16
CA GLY A 147 18.49 2.74 -26.81
C GLY A 147 18.49 3.90 -27.80
N THR A 148 19.52 4.74 -27.67
CA THR A 148 19.69 5.96 -28.46
C THR A 148 21.04 5.94 -29.16
N LEU A 149 21.06 6.36 -30.42
CA LEU A 149 22.26 6.60 -31.22
C LEU A 149 22.40 8.10 -31.49
N VAL A 150 23.45 8.71 -30.97
CA VAL A 150 23.79 10.12 -31.17
C VAL A 150 24.90 10.21 -32.21
N VAL A 151 24.57 10.75 -33.39
CA VAL A 151 25.52 11.03 -34.47
C VAL A 151 25.94 12.49 -34.38
N SER A 152 27.12 12.74 -33.81
CA SER A 152 27.70 14.08 -33.76
C SER A 152 28.27 14.47 -35.11
N LEU A 153 27.75 15.55 -35.69
CA LEU A 153 28.26 16.12 -36.92
C LEU A 153 29.54 16.91 -36.63
N PRO A 154 30.59 16.75 -37.45
CA PRO A 154 31.86 17.44 -37.23
C PRO A 154 31.63 18.95 -37.24
N SER A 155 31.99 19.60 -36.15
CA SER A 155 31.79 21.04 -35.93
C SER A 155 32.83 21.58 -34.95
N HIS A 156 33.17 22.87 -35.05
CA HIS A 156 34.13 23.50 -34.15
C HIS A 156 33.42 23.97 -32.87
N HIS A 157 33.64 23.27 -31.76
CA HIS A 157 33.19 23.67 -30.42
C HIS A 157 34.15 23.23 -29.29
N THR A 158 33.92 23.77 -28.09
CA THR A 158 34.49 23.31 -26.81
C THR A 158 33.38 23.21 -25.76
N GLY A 159 33.49 22.28 -24.80
CA GLY A 159 32.33 21.87 -23.98
C GLY A 159 31.32 21.06 -24.82
N GLY A 160 30.15 20.78 -24.28
CA GLY A 160 29.14 19.98 -24.98
C GLY A 160 29.40 18.47 -24.93
N GLU A 161 30.20 18.00 -23.97
CA GLU A 161 30.47 16.59 -23.77
C GLU A 161 29.18 15.84 -23.43
N LEU A 162 28.97 14.68 -24.06
CA LEU A 162 27.90 13.76 -23.69
C LEU A 162 28.42 12.84 -22.59
N VAL A 163 27.83 12.91 -21.40
CA VAL A 163 28.15 12.01 -20.30
C VAL A 163 27.04 10.98 -20.20
N VAL A 164 27.39 9.69 -20.20
CA VAL A 164 26.45 8.58 -20.05
C VAL A 164 26.84 7.78 -18.82
N SER A 165 25.87 7.47 -17.98
CA SER A 165 26.04 6.82 -16.70
C SER A 165 25.07 5.66 -16.54
N HIS A 166 25.56 4.53 -16.02
CA HIS A 166 24.78 3.33 -15.75
C HIS A 166 25.50 2.47 -14.71
N ALA A 167 24.77 1.88 -13.76
CA ALA A 167 25.30 1.00 -12.71
C ALA A 167 26.57 1.57 -12.03
N GLY A 168 26.48 2.81 -11.53
CA GLY A 168 27.58 3.51 -10.84
C GLY A 168 28.76 3.95 -11.73
N ARG A 169 28.80 3.58 -13.01
CA ARG A 169 29.87 3.94 -13.95
C ARG A 169 29.45 5.13 -14.81
N SER A 170 30.41 5.98 -15.19
CA SER A 170 30.19 7.12 -16.09
C SER A 170 31.24 7.18 -17.20
N VAL A 171 30.82 7.40 -18.44
CA VAL A 171 31.67 7.52 -19.63
C VAL A 171 31.41 8.86 -20.32
N VAL A 172 32.48 9.56 -20.70
CA VAL A 172 32.42 10.85 -21.40
C VAL A 172 32.71 10.66 -22.89
N HIS A 173 31.71 10.90 -23.73
CA HIS A 173 31.82 10.86 -25.18
C HIS A 173 32.07 12.26 -25.75
N GLN A 174 33.26 12.47 -26.32
CA GLN A 174 33.63 13.71 -26.98
C GLN A 174 33.42 13.62 -28.50
N ALA A 175 32.81 14.64 -29.12
CA ALA A 175 32.64 14.68 -30.56
C ALA A 175 33.96 15.04 -31.29
N SER A 176 34.18 14.41 -32.45
CA SER A 176 35.28 14.78 -33.34
C SER A 176 34.98 16.10 -34.08
N ARG A 177 36.03 16.88 -34.34
CA ARG A 177 35.93 18.10 -35.15
C ARG A 177 35.90 17.82 -36.66
N GLU A 178 36.34 16.63 -37.07
CA GLU A 178 36.57 16.29 -38.48
C GLU A 178 35.81 15.06 -38.95
N LYS A 179 35.48 14.15 -38.02
CA LYS A 179 34.78 12.89 -38.30
C LYS A 179 33.37 12.91 -37.73
N LEU A 180 32.54 12.00 -38.23
CA LEU A 180 31.28 11.67 -37.56
C LEU A 180 31.60 10.87 -36.30
N THR A 181 30.97 11.21 -35.19
CA THR A 181 31.08 10.43 -33.95
C THR A 181 29.73 9.85 -33.60
N PHE A 182 29.63 8.54 -33.66
CA PHE A 182 28.46 7.77 -33.25
C PHE A 182 28.66 7.36 -31.80
N ALA A 183 27.80 7.84 -30.91
CA ALA A 183 27.71 7.37 -29.53
C ALA A 183 26.40 6.64 -29.33
N ALA A 184 26.42 5.39 -28.88
CA ALA A 184 25.23 4.60 -28.62
C ALA A 184 25.17 4.18 -27.16
N PHE A 185 23.97 4.15 -26.58
CA PHE A 185 23.73 3.75 -25.19
C PHE A 185 22.30 3.25 -25.01
N TYR A 186 22.05 2.45 -23.97
CA TYR A 186 20.71 1.94 -23.66
C TYR A 186 19.77 3.05 -23.15
N ALA A 187 18.46 2.90 -23.38
CA ALA A 187 17.47 3.96 -23.10
C ALA A 187 17.36 4.31 -21.59
N ASP A 188 17.64 3.34 -20.73
CA ASP A 188 17.66 3.45 -19.27
C ASP A 188 18.97 4.06 -18.71
N CYS A 189 19.96 4.33 -19.55
CA CYS A 189 21.16 5.03 -19.11
C CYS A 189 20.85 6.50 -18.79
N LEU A 190 21.26 6.95 -17.60
CA LEU A 190 21.23 8.37 -17.25
C LEU A 190 22.26 9.10 -18.11
N HIS A 191 21.89 10.18 -18.77
CA HIS A 191 22.81 10.93 -19.60
C HIS A 191 22.55 12.43 -19.57
N GLU A 192 23.61 13.20 -19.83
CA GLU A 192 23.56 14.66 -19.87
C GLU A 192 24.46 15.21 -20.98
N VAL A 193 24.15 16.44 -21.40
CA VAL A 193 25.02 17.22 -22.28
C VAL A 193 25.55 18.41 -21.49
N LYS A 194 26.85 18.41 -21.22
CA LYS A 194 27.51 19.51 -20.49
C LYS A 194 27.42 20.84 -21.26
N PRO A 195 27.44 22.00 -20.59
CA PRO A 195 27.35 23.29 -21.27
C PRO A 195 28.41 23.50 -22.35
N VAL A 196 27.98 23.95 -23.54
CA VAL A 196 28.90 24.34 -24.61
C VAL A 196 29.60 25.65 -24.23
N LYS A 197 30.93 25.65 -24.19
CA LYS A 197 31.75 26.82 -23.79
C LYS A 197 32.02 27.75 -24.97
N SER A 198 32.19 27.21 -26.17
CA SER A 198 32.37 27.99 -27.41
C SER A 198 31.94 27.19 -28.65
N GLY A 199 31.57 27.89 -29.72
CA GLY A 199 31.17 27.26 -30.98
C GLY A 199 29.75 26.70 -30.97
N TYR A 200 29.50 25.71 -31.82
CA TYR A 200 28.20 25.02 -31.89
C TYR A 200 28.40 23.51 -31.97
N ARG A 201 27.70 22.76 -31.12
CA ARG A 201 27.60 21.30 -31.19
C ARG A 201 26.33 20.94 -31.95
N VAL A 202 26.45 20.16 -33.02
CA VAL A 202 25.31 19.72 -33.84
C VAL A 202 25.25 18.21 -33.90
N THR A 203 24.13 17.62 -33.51
CA THR A 203 23.99 16.16 -33.40
C THR A 203 22.66 15.68 -33.94
N LEU A 204 22.67 14.61 -34.74
CA LEU A 204 21.47 13.86 -35.09
C LEU A 204 21.25 12.77 -34.05
N THR A 205 20.13 12.82 -33.35
CA THR A 205 19.67 11.77 -32.43
C THR A 205 18.80 10.78 -33.20
N MET A 206 19.00 9.49 -32.97
CA MET A 206 18.25 8.41 -33.61
C MET A 206 17.82 7.40 -32.55
N ASN A 207 16.59 6.90 -32.65
CA ASN A 207 16.13 5.78 -31.84
C ASN A 207 16.80 4.50 -32.35
N LEU A 208 17.35 3.70 -31.45
CA LEU A 208 17.97 2.42 -31.76
C LEU A 208 16.97 1.29 -31.50
N LEU A 209 16.49 0.68 -32.58
CA LEU A 209 15.50 -0.37 -32.57
C LEU A 209 16.16 -1.74 -32.73
N ALA A 210 15.78 -2.72 -31.92
CA ALA A 210 16.28 -4.08 -31.99
C ALA A 210 15.21 -5.06 -32.48
N GLU A 211 15.54 -5.81 -33.53
CA GLU A 211 14.72 -6.90 -34.05
C GLU A 211 15.51 -8.21 -33.98
N ARG A 212 14.89 -9.25 -33.40
CA ARG A 212 15.54 -10.56 -33.25
C ARG A 212 15.08 -11.50 -34.36
N ILE A 213 16.03 -12.11 -35.06
CA ILE A 213 15.75 -13.18 -36.02
C ILE A 213 15.83 -14.52 -35.26
N ARG A 214 14.76 -15.33 -35.26
CA ARG A 214 14.75 -16.70 -34.68
C ARG A 214 15.35 -17.73 -35.67
N PRO A 215 15.86 -18.91 -35.24
CA PRO A 215 16.65 -19.25 -34.03
C PRO A 215 17.80 -20.28 -34.30
N ALA A 216 18.69 -20.52 -33.32
CA ALA A 216 19.18 -21.84 -32.86
C ALA A 216 20.20 -21.63 -31.71
N GLY A 217 20.12 -22.44 -30.66
CA GLY A 217 20.98 -22.37 -29.49
C GLY A 217 22.45 -22.56 -29.83
N GLU A 218 23.29 -21.71 -29.26
CA GLU A 218 24.69 -22.09 -29.04
C GLU A 218 24.69 -22.94 -27.76
N ASP A 219 24.99 -24.23 -27.92
CA ASP A 219 25.19 -25.18 -26.84
C ASP A 219 26.31 -24.67 -25.92
N ASP A 220 25.94 -24.34 -24.69
CA ASP A 220 26.85 -24.31 -23.55
C ASP A 220 26.34 -25.33 -22.52
N GLY A 221 26.23 -26.59 -22.98
CA GLY A 221 25.50 -27.66 -22.28
C GLY A 221 26.01 -27.99 -20.88
N ASP A 222 27.29 -27.77 -20.61
CA ASP A 222 27.86 -28.01 -19.27
C ASP A 222 27.41 -26.93 -18.26
N SER A 223 27.33 -25.66 -18.67
CA SER A 223 26.87 -24.55 -17.80
C SER A 223 25.37 -24.63 -17.49
N VAL A 224 24.56 -25.06 -18.47
CA VAL A 224 23.10 -25.20 -18.31
C VAL A 224 22.74 -26.28 -17.28
N ALA A 225 23.46 -27.40 -17.29
CA ALA A 225 23.23 -28.50 -16.34
C ALA A 225 23.52 -28.08 -14.89
N ASP A 226 24.61 -27.34 -14.66
CA ASP A 226 24.95 -26.81 -13.33
C ASP A 226 23.90 -25.79 -12.84
N LEU A 227 23.42 -24.91 -13.73
CA LEU A 227 22.32 -23.99 -13.41
C LEU A 227 21.02 -24.75 -13.08
N ALA A 228 20.70 -25.81 -13.83
CA ALA A 228 19.52 -26.65 -13.56
C ALA A 228 19.62 -27.38 -12.22
N HIS A 229 20.84 -27.80 -11.83
CA HIS A 229 21.10 -28.33 -10.49
C HIS A 229 20.79 -27.29 -9.42
N CYS A 230 21.33 -26.07 -9.53
CA CYS A 230 21.07 -25.00 -8.57
C CYS A 230 19.57 -24.67 -8.46
N LEU A 231 18.84 -24.66 -9.58
CA LEU A 231 17.38 -24.49 -9.57
C LEU A 231 16.69 -25.63 -8.81
N THR A 232 17.10 -26.87 -9.06
CA THR A 232 16.52 -28.05 -8.37
C THR A 232 16.77 -27.97 -6.87
N GLU A 233 18.01 -27.70 -6.45
CA GLU A 233 18.39 -27.57 -5.05
C GLU A 233 17.59 -26.44 -4.36
N HIS A 234 17.47 -25.29 -5.01
CA HIS A 234 16.68 -24.15 -4.51
C HIS A 234 15.22 -24.51 -4.22
N PHE A 235 14.58 -25.36 -5.03
CA PHE A 235 13.18 -25.74 -4.84
C PHE A 235 12.97 -26.95 -3.92
N THR A 236 14.03 -27.67 -3.53
CA THR A 236 13.98 -28.86 -2.67
C THR A 236 14.52 -28.62 -1.27
N GLU A 237 15.52 -27.77 -1.10
CA GLU A 237 16.12 -27.48 0.20
C GLU A 237 15.30 -26.45 1.01
N PRO A 238 15.35 -26.50 2.36
CA PRO A 238 14.68 -25.52 3.20
C PRO A 238 15.10 -24.08 2.88
N ALA A 239 14.14 -23.14 2.86
CA ALA A 239 14.43 -21.74 2.61
C ALA A 239 15.42 -21.17 3.64
N GLU A 240 16.35 -20.35 3.16
CA GLU A 240 17.30 -19.62 4.01
C GLU A 240 16.58 -18.47 4.73
N GLU A 241 16.77 -18.35 6.05
CA GLU A 241 16.23 -17.25 6.84
C GLU A 241 17.25 -16.11 6.97
N ARG A 242 16.81 -14.85 6.84
CA ARG A 242 17.67 -13.66 6.96
C ARG A 242 18.21 -13.46 8.37
N TYR A 243 17.45 -13.85 9.41
CA TYR A 243 17.82 -13.73 10.82
C TYR A 243 17.62 -15.07 11.57
N ALA A 244 18.68 -15.63 12.13
CA ALA A 244 18.70 -16.98 12.70
C ALA A 244 18.23 -17.08 14.17
N TYR A 245 17.12 -16.44 14.55
CA TYR A 245 16.58 -16.49 15.93
C TYR A 245 15.26 -17.28 16.02
N GLY A 246 15.33 -18.50 16.58
CA GLY A 246 14.15 -19.30 17.00
C GLY A 246 13.55 -20.19 15.91
N ARG A 247 14.03 -21.44 15.83
CA ARG A 247 13.74 -22.41 14.74
C ARG A 247 12.26 -22.80 14.59
N GLN A 248 11.77 -22.72 13.35
CA GLN A 248 11.10 -23.84 12.66
C GLN A 248 11.89 -24.14 11.36
N LYS A 249 11.86 -25.37 10.83
CA LYS A 249 12.43 -25.62 9.49
C LYS A 249 11.54 -24.91 8.47
N ALA A 250 12.07 -23.89 7.80
CA ALA A 250 11.36 -23.21 6.73
C ALA A 250 11.03 -24.18 5.58
N ALA A 251 9.83 -24.05 5.00
CA ALA A 251 9.48 -24.78 3.79
C ALA A 251 10.39 -24.33 2.63
N PRO A 252 10.63 -25.19 1.62
CA PRO A 252 11.36 -24.76 0.43
C PRO A 252 10.69 -23.56 -0.26
N PRO A 253 11.48 -22.64 -0.86
CA PRO A 253 10.99 -21.51 -1.64
C PRO A 253 9.94 -21.90 -2.69
N ASN A 254 8.89 -21.09 -2.89
CA ASN A 254 7.86 -21.35 -3.90
C ASN A 254 8.34 -20.97 -5.30
N ARG A 255 9.16 -19.91 -5.38
CA ARG A 255 9.69 -19.34 -6.62
C ARG A 255 11.16 -18.90 -6.45
N LEU A 256 11.79 -18.60 -7.57
CA LEU A 256 13.04 -17.85 -7.66
C LEU A 256 12.77 -16.59 -8.48
N VAL A 257 13.14 -15.43 -7.95
CA VAL A 257 13.04 -14.11 -8.57
C VAL A 257 14.47 -13.64 -8.84
N TYR A 258 14.90 -13.78 -10.09
CA TYR A 258 16.21 -13.31 -10.54
C TYR A 258 16.10 -11.87 -11.05
N LEU A 259 16.63 -10.90 -10.31
CA LEU A 259 16.58 -9.48 -10.66
C LEU A 259 17.57 -9.16 -11.80
N LEU A 260 17.08 -8.40 -12.77
CA LEU A 260 17.80 -7.94 -13.95
C LEU A 260 18.46 -6.57 -13.70
N ASP A 261 19.48 -6.24 -14.49
CA ASP A 261 20.31 -5.04 -14.27
C ASP A 261 19.74 -3.81 -14.97
N HIS A 262 19.04 -4.01 -16.10
CA HIS A 262 18.41 -2.92 -16.83
C HIS A 262 16.98 -2.63 -16.37
N GLU A 263 16.56 -1.37 -16.58
CA GLU A 263 15.17 -0.98 -16.43
C GLU A 263 14.36 -1.28 -17.70
N TYR A 264 13.12 -1.72 -17.50
CA TYR A 264 12.20 -2.06 -18.57
C TYR A 264 10.81 -1.48 -18.30
N THR A 265 10.11 -1.12 -19.38
CA THR A 265 8.70 -0.76 -19.34
C THR A 265 7.81 -1.99 -19.49
N GLN A 266 6.53 -1.92 -19.10
CA GLN A 266 5.57 -3.02 -19.33
C GLN A 266 5.47 -3.42 -20.81
N ARG A 267 5.65 -2.46 -21.73
CA ARG A 267 5.61 -2.71 -23.18
C ARG A 267 6.92 -3.25 -23.72
N GLY A 268 8.05 -2.77 -23.20
CA GLY A 268 9.40 -3.17 -23.60
C GLY A 268 9.86 -4.52 -23.05
N LEU A 269 9.28 -4.97 -21.93
CA LEU A 269 9.67 -6.22 -21.27
C LEU A 269 9.20 -7.47 -22.05
N ASP A 270 10.07 -7.99 -22.91
CA ASP A 270 9.87 -9.22 -23.68
C ASP A 270 11.18 -10.01 -23.82
N TRP A 271 11.06 -11.33 -23.87
CA TRP A 271 12.19 -12.25 -23.98
C TRP A 271 13.14 -11.98 -25.15
N ASN A 272 12.66 -11.34 -26.22
CA ASN A 272 13.45 -11.03 -27.41
C ASN A 272 14.06 -9.62 -27.40
N ARG A 273 13.72 -8.80 -26.40
CA ARG A 273 14.07 -7.38 -26.31
C ARG A 273 14.88 -7.03 -25.05
N LEU A 274 15.32 -8.04 -24.30
CA LEU A 274 16.19 -7.84 -23.13
C LEU A 274 17.51 -7.20 -23.55
N LYS A 275 18.02 -6.30 -22.71
CA LYS A 275 19.20 -5.45 -22.94
C LYS A 275 20.46 -6.16 -22.42
N GLY A 276 21.56 -6.05 -23.16
CA GLY A 276 22.90 -6.47 -22.74
C GLY A 276 23.00 -7.84 -22.05
N THR A 277 23.52 -7.81 -20.82
CA THR A 277 23.80 -8.98 -19.99
C THR A 277 22.54 -9.73 -19.59
N ASP A 278 21.42 -9.02 -19.39
CA ASP A 278 20.12 -9.62 -19.09
C ASP A 278 19.72 -10.59 -20.21
N ALA A 279 19.91 -10.21 -21.47
CA ALA A 279 19.56 -11.07 -22.61
C ALA A 279 20.32 -12.41 -22.61
N THR A 280 21.56 -12.39 -22.14
CA THR A 280 22.42 -13.59 -22.08
C THR A 280 22.05 -14.45 -20.87
N ARG A 281 21.99 -13.84 -19.68
CA ARG A 281 21.65 -14.52 -18.41
C ARG A 281 20.26 -15.15 -18.46
N THR A 282 19.27 -14.43 -18.98
CA THR A 282 17.90 -14.94 -19.12
C THR A 282 17.80 -16.07 -20.15
N ALA A 283 18.61 -16.06 -21.21
CA ALA A 283 18.63 -17.16 -22.18
C ALA A 283 19.14 -18.46 -21.55
N LEU A 284 20.21 -18.39 -20.74
CA LEU A 284 20.73 -19.53 -19.98
C LEU A 284 19.73 -20.00 -18.92
N LEU A 285 19.17 -19.07 -18.13
CA LEU A 285 18.15 -19.38 -17.13
C LEU A 285 16.94 -20.08 -17.73
N ARG A 286 16.49 -19.70 -18.93
CA ARG A 286 15.37 -20.37 -19.61
C ARG A 286 15.70 -21.80 -20.06
N GLN A 287 16.93 -22.04 -20.49
CA GLN A 287 17.38 -23.39 -20.85
C GLN A 287 17.45 -24.27 -19.59
N ALA A 288 18.08 -23.76 -18.53
CA ALA A 288 18.16 -24.44 -17.24
C ALA A 288 16.79 -24.69 -16.62
N ALA A 289 15.86 -23.73 -16.75
CA ALA A 289 14.47 -23.90 -16.32
C ALA A 289 13.77 -25.03 -17.07
N ALA A 290 13.99 -25.15 -18.39
CA ALA A 290 13.41 -26.24 -19.18
C ALA A 290 13.95 -27.61 -18.74
N GLU A 291 15.24 -27.70 -18.42
CA GLU A 291 15.87 -28.93 -17.91
C GLU A 291 15.39 -29.31 -16.50
N ALA A 292 15.17 -28.32 -15.62
CA ALA A 292 14.66 -28.50 -14.26
C ALA A 292 13.11 -28.62 -14.17
N ASP A 293 12.40 -28.78 -15.29
CA ASP A 293 10.92 -28.75 -15.39
C ASP A 293 10.27 -27.56 -14.67
N CYS A 294 10.86 -26.38 -14.86
CA CYS A 294 10.37 -25.11 -14.36
C CYS A 294 9.67 -24.30 -15.46
N GLU A 295 8.71 -23.48 -15.04
CA GLU A 295 8.15 -22.41 -15.87
C GLU A 295 8.86 -21.10 -15.53
N ALA A 296 8.95 -20.21 -16.53
CA ALA A 296 9.59 -18.92 -16.40
C ALA A 296 8.70 -17.82 -16.97
N VAL A 297 8.59 -16.70 -16.26
CA VAL A 297 7.96 -15.47 -16.74
C VAL A 297 8.89 -14.28 -16.49
N LEU A 298 8.60 -13.16 -17.16
CA LEU A 298 9.24 -11.88 -16.91
C LEU A 298 8.35 -11.02 -16.02
N ALA A 299 8.91 -10.29 -15.06
CA ALA A 299 8.18 -9.42 -14.15
C ALA A 299 8.85 -8.05 -14.00
N LEU A 300 8.09 -7.06 -13.57
CA LEU A 300 8.59 -5.78 -13.06
C LEU A 300 8.60 -5.81 -11.54
N ALA A 301 9.71 -5.39 -10.96
CA ALA A 301 9.99 -5.37 -9.54
C ALA A 301 10.25 -3.94 -9.05
N GLU A 302 9.59 -3.57 -7.97
CA GLU A 302 9.96 -2.41 -7.16
C GLU A 302 10.79 -2.92 -5.98
N VAL A 303 11.97 -2.32 -5.79
CA VAL A 303 12.89 -2.66 -4.71
C VAL A 303 13.05 -1.42 -3.84
N LYS A 304 12.77 -1.54 -2.55
CA LYS A 304 13.08 -0.54 -1.53
C LYS A 304 14.14 -1.13 -0.61
N GLU A 305 15.25 -0.44 -0.43
CA GLU A 305 16.28 -0.79 0.54
C GLU A 305 16.44 0.32 1.57
N THR A 306 16.55 -0.03 2.84
CA THR A 306 16.84 0.88 3.94
C THR A 306 18.24 0.57 4.46
N TRP A 307 19.14 1.55 4.38
CA TRP A 307 20.54 1.41 4.77
C TRP A 307 20.89 2.26 5.98
N ASP A 308 21.78 1.76 6.83
CA ASP A 308 22.61 2.60 7.69
C ASP A 308 23.59 3.38 6.81
N ALA A 309 23.59 4.70 6.91
CA ALA A 309 24.36 5.55 6.01
C ALA A 309 24.97 6.76 6.71
N HIS A 310 26.20 7.11 6.32
CA HIS A 310 26.91 8.27 6.83
C HIS A 310 27.16 9.29 5.72
N ALA A 311 26.97 10.57 6.05
CA ALA A 311 27.37 11.65 5.17
C ALA A 311 28.91 11.70 5.07
N PRO A 312 29.48 12.02 3.90
CA PRO A 312 30.94 12.00 3.66
C PRO A 312 31.75 12.99 4.53
N TYR A 313 31.11 13.81 5.35
CA TYR A 313 31.74 14.78 6.25
C TYR A 313 31.39 14.61 7.74
N GLU A 314 30.62 13.59 8.14
CA GLU A 314 30.42 13.27 9.56
C GLU A 314 31.58 12.41 10.10
N ARG A 315 32.80 12.95 10.01
CA ARG A 315 33.90 12.58 10.89
C ARG A 315 34.12 13.74 11.86
N PHE A 316 33.13 14.03 12.70
CA PHE A 316 33.31 14.96 13.81
C PHE A 316 33.78 14.21 15.04
N ASP A 317 35.09 14.28 15.21
CA ASP A 317 35.84 14.43 16.46
C ASP A 317 34.97 14.46 17.74
N TYR A 318 35.01 13.32 18.46
CA TYR A 318 34.88 13.31 19.90
C TYR A 318 35.83 14.39 20.46
N TYR A 319 35.29 15.38 21.19
CA TYR A 319 35.95 16.54 21.81
C TYR A 319 36.02 17.82 20.95
N GLY A 320 34.98 18.65 21.02
CA GLY A 320 34.99 20.06 20.64
C GLY A 320 33.85 20.81 21.33
N GLU A 321 34.18 21.90 22.01
CA GLU A 321 33.34 22.69 22.92
C GLU A 321 31.98 23.12 22.35
N VAL A 322 30.94 22.92 23.16
CA VAL A 322 29.61 23.52 22.97
C VAL A 322 29.71 25.00 23.34
N GLU A 323 29.87 25.88 22.35
CA GLU A 323 29.59 27.31 22.54
C GLU A 323 28.07 27.49 22.66
N HIS A 324 27.64 27.74 23.89
CA HIS A 324 26.30 28.23 24.25
C HIS A 324 25.95 29.46 23.40
N TYR A 325 24.92 29.36 22.56
CA TYR A 325 24.12 30.53 22.17
C TYR A 325 22.94 30.64 23.15
N ASP A 326 23.24 31.20 24.33
CA ASP A 326 22.23 31.89 25.11
C ASP A 326 22.12 33.32 24.57
N ASP A 327 20.88 33.80 24.49
CA ASP A 327 20.45 35.19 24.30
C ASP A 327 20.01 35.60 22.88
N CYS A 328 18.73 35.35 22.60
CA CYS A 328 17.95 36.08 21.60
C CYS A 328 16.55 36.40 22.15
N GLU A 329 16.49 37.35 23.09
CA GLU A 329 15.28 38.16 23.33
C GLU A 329 15.20 39.26 22.24
N ASP A 330 14.82 38.92 21.01
CA ASP A 330 14.45 39.91 19.99
C ASP A 330 13.24 39.40 19.16
N GLU A 331 12.13 40.14 19.23
CA GLU A 331 10.80 39.86 18.65
C GLU A 331 10.67 40.10 17.13
N GLU A 332 11.77 40.08 16.36
CA GLU A 332 11.72 40.23 14.89
C GLU A 332 12.54 39.14 14.17
N CYS A 333 12.03 37.91 14.21
CA CYS A 333 12.42 36.84 13.29
C CYS A 333 11.25 36.57 12.32
N GLU A 334 11.22 37.26 11.18
CA GLU A 334 10.39 36.86 10.03
C GLU A 334 11.09 35.70 9.29
N GLY A 335 11.13 34.54 9.95
CA GLY A 335 11.59 33.26 9.42
C GLY A 335 11.13 32.15 10.36
N GLU A 336 10.51 31.10 9.83
CA GLU A 336 9.94 30.00 10.64
C GLU A 336 10.96 29.44 11.64
N CYS A 337 10.77 29.72 12.92
CA CYS A 337 11.54 29.11 14.01
C CYS A 337 11.34 27.58 13.96
N LEU A 338 12.41 26.85 13.62
CA LEU A 338 12.46 25.38 13.60
C LEU A 338 12.82 24.81 14.98
N LEU A 339 12.08 25.19 16.02
CA LEU A 339 12.20 24.58 17.35
C LEU A 339 10.83 24.04 17.76
N ASP A 340 10.78 22.79 18.24
CA ASP A 340 9.59 22.20 18.85
C ASP A 340 9.20 23.01 20.11
N PRO A 341 7.94 22.94 20.60
CA PRO A 341 7.47 23.67 21.78
C PRO A 341 8.28 23.44 23.07
N ASP A 342 9.20 22.48 23.05
CA ASP A 342 9.95 21.96 24.18
C ASP A 342 11.43 22.40 24.17
N GLY A 343 11.92 23.07 23.12
CA GLY A 343 13.26 23.71 23.11
C GLY A 343 14.48 22.77 23.01
N GLU A 344 14.32 21.53 22.54
CA GLU A 344 15.44 20.60 22.28
C GLU A 344 15.98 20.76 20.84
N PRO A 345 17.31 20.78 20.61
CA PRO A 345 17.88 20.75 19.27
C PRO A 345 17.89 19.31 18.73
N GLY A 346 16.92 18.92 17.91
CA GLY A 346 16.97 17.59 17.30
C GLY A 346 15.72 17.14 16.56
N ALA A 347 15.63 17.49 15.28
CA ALA A 347 15.04 16.64 14.24
C ALA A 347 15.33 17.29 12.87
N GLU A 348 16.47 16.97 12.26
CA GLU A 348 16.59 17.21 10.82
C GLU A 348 15.53 16.35 10.11
N ARG A 349 14.47 17.00 9.64
CA ARG A 349 13.34 16.41 8.90
C ARG A 349 13.84 15.56 7.74
N ARG A 350 13.19 14.42 7.48
CA ARG A 350 13.37 13.59 6.27
C ARG A 350 13.60 14.46 5.03
N ARG A 351 14.68 14.18 4.29
CA ARG A 351 15.04 14.93 3.07
C ARG A 351 15.06 13.97 1.88
N SER A 352 14.37 14.33 0.80
CA SER A 352 14.51 13.67 -0.50
C SER A 352 15.55 14.40 -1.33
N GLY A 353 16.41 13.68 -2.03
CA GLY A 353 17.49 14.31 -2.80
C GLY A 353 18.49 13.31 -3.37
N ASP A 354 19.57 13.84 -3.94
CA ASP A 354 20.72 13.05 -4.38
C ASP A 354 21.66 12.82 -3.19
N PHE A 355 21.72 11.56 -2.74
CA PHE A 355 22.59 11.09 -1.67
C PHE A 355 23.61 10.07 -2.18
N SER A 356 23.99 10.15 -3.46
CA SER A 356 24.99 9.26 -4.07
C SER A 356 26.36 9.34 -3.40
N SER A 357 26.66 10.45 -2.72
CA SER A 357 27.90 10.66 -1.97
C SER A 357 27.92 10.04 -0.58
N TYR A 358 26.79 9.54 -0.07
CA TYR A 358 26.70 8.92 1.25
C TYR A 358 27.28 7.52 1.22
N GLU A 359 28.05 7.19 2.25
CA GLU A 359 28.62 5.85 2.41
C GLU A 359 27.56 4.94 3.04
N LEU A 360 27.19 3.87 2.32
CA LEU A 360 26.30 2.82 2.80
C LEU A 360 27.09 1.82 3.64
N ASN A 361 26.61 1.51 4.84
CA ASN A 361 27.29 0.61 5.77
C ASN A 361 26.58 -0.76 5.84
N GLU A 362 25.46 -0.85 6.57
CA GLU A 362 24.69 -2.08 6.74
C GLU A 362 23.28 -1.96 6.13
N LEU A 363 22.84 -2.97 5.39
CA LEU A 363 21.47 -3.07 4.91
C LEU A 363 20.55 -3.47 6.08
N ILE A 364 19.76 -2.52 6.56
CA ILE A 364 18.84 -2.71 7.68
C ILE A 364 17.63 -3.52 7.21
N ASP A 365 17.01 -3.11 6.10
CA ASP A 365 15.82 -3.75 5.58
C ASP A 365 15.72 -3.68 4.05
N ASP A 366 15.03 -4.65 3.45
CA ASP A 366 14.72 -4.68 2.02
C ASP A 366 13.30 -5.18 1.76
N GLU A 367 12.58 -4.47 0.92
CA GLU A 367 11.23 -4.81 0.48
C GLU A 367 11.23 -4.92 -1.04
N ILE A 368 10.90 -6.10 -1.56
CA ILE A 368 10.80 -6.36 -3.00
C ILE A 368 9.37 -6.76 -3.32
N THR A 369 8.75 -6.04 -4.26
CA THR A 369 7.38 -6.31 -4.70
C THR A 369 7.33 -6.42 -6.22
N LEU A 370 6.76 -7.52 -6.73
CA LEU A 370 6.44 -7.63 -8.15
C LEU A 370 5.07 -7.01 -8.43
N SER A 371 5.03 -6.06 -9.35
CA SER A 371 3.82 -5.28 -9.67
C SER A 371 3.15 -5.73 -10.98
N TRP A 372 3.89 -6.38 -11.86
CA TRP A 372 3.39 -6.84 -13.16
C TRP A 372 4.22 -8.00 -13.67
N TRP A 373 3.62 -8.96 -14.37
CA TRP A 373 4.37 -10.02 -15.06
C TRP A 373 3.75 -10.47 -16.38
N THR A 374 4.55 -11.12 -17.22
CA THR A 374 4.11 -11.73 -18.47
C THR A 374 3.38 -13.05 -18.21
N ARG A 375 2.47 -13.41 -19.12
CA ARG A 375 1.86 -14.74 -19.07
C ARG A 375 2.86 -15.82 -19.50
N PRO A 376 2.77 -17.07 -19.02
CA PRO A 376 3.70 -18.15 -19.39
C PRO A 376 3.86 -18.43 -20.89
N HIS A 377 2.84 -18.11 -21.70
CA HIS A 377 2.85 -18.26 -23.16
C HIS A 377 3.40 -17.02 -23.89
N GLY A 378 3.86 -16.00 -23.16
CA GLY A 378 4.47 -14.78 -23.69
C GLY A 378 3.49 -13.78 -24.33
N SER A 379 2.17 -13.93 -24.16
CA SER A 379 1.19 -12.98 -24.70
C SER A 379 0.64 -12.03 -23.64
N GLY A 380 1.05 -10.76 -23.74
CA GLY A 380 0.75 -9.72 -22.78
C GLY A 380 1.18 -10.06 -21.35
N GLY A 381 0.67 -9.27 -20.41
CA GLY A 381 0.86 -9.53 -18.98
C GLY A 381 -0.37 -9.22 -18.17
N GLU A 382 -0.20 -9.33 -16.86
CA GLU A 382 -1.21 -9.06 -15.85
C GLU A 382 -0.59 -8.28 -14.69
N GLN A 383 -1.38 -7.35 -14.15
CA GLN A 383 -1.01 -6.60 -12.96
C GLN A 383 -1.14 -7.53 -11.75
N ILE A 384 -0.11 -7.53 -10.90
CA ILE A 384 -0.04 -8.34 -9.69
C ILE A 384 0.41 -7.47 -8.52
N ASN A 385 0.30 -8.01 -7.31
CA ASN A 385 0.95 -7.44 -6.14
C ASN A 385 1.51 -8.58 -5.32
N LEU A 386 2.80 -8.89 -5.54
CA LEU A 386 3.46 -10.02 -4.92
C LEU A 386 4.72 -9.55 -4.16
N PRO A 387 4.65 -9.44 -2.83
CA PRO A 387 5.83 -9.32 -1.99
C PRO A 387 6.71 -10.57 -2.15
N VAL A 388 8.02 -10.37 -2.30
CA VAL A 388 8.99 -11.44 -2.52
C VAL A 388 9.81 -11.62 -1.25
N ALA A 389 9.90 -12.85 -0.75
CA ALA A 389 10.70 -13.15 0.42
C ALA A 389 12.21 -13.17 0.06
N TYR A 390 13.07 -12.78 1.02
CA TYR A 390 14.53 -12.80 0.87
C TYR A 390 15.08 -14.11 0.30
N ALA A 391 14.53 -15.25 0.73
CA ALA A 391 14.94 -16.57 0.28
C ALA A 391 14.62 -16.85 -1.20
N GLU A 392 13.75 -16.06 -1.83
CA GLU A 392 13.34 -16.22 -3.22
C GLU A 392 14.11 -15.30 -4.16
N VAL A 393 14.84 -14.30 -3.66
CA VAL A 393 15.51 -13.29 -4.47
C VAL A 393 16.91 -13.74 -4.87
N CYS A 394 17.29 -13.52 -6.12
CA CYS A 394 18.65 -13.74 -6.60
C CYS A 394 19.01 -12.59 -7.55
N ALA A 395 20.25 -12.13 -7.51
CA ALA A 395 20.75 -11.13 -8.44
C ALA A 395 22.25 -11.33 -8.58
N THR A 396 22.78 -11.09 -9.78
CA THR A 396 24.24 -11.04 -9.98
C THR A 396 24.79 -9.66 -9.61
N THR A 397 24.04 -8.59 -9.87
CA THR A 397 24.38 -7.23 -9.44
C THR A 397 23.51 -6.80 -8.27
N GLU A 398 24.15 -6.41 -7.16
CA GLU A 398 23.48 -5.89 -5.97
C GLU A 398 22.78 -4.55 -6.29
N SER A 399 21.61 -4.28 -5.71
CA SER A 399 20.85 -3.07 -6.08
C SER A 399 21.59 -1.79 -5.69
N LYS A 400 22.40 -1.82 -4.62
CA LYS A 400 23.24 -0.68 -4.20
C LYS A 400 24.26 -0.23 -5.27
N ASP A 401 24.64 -1.13 -6.18
CA ASP A 401 25.54 -0.85 -7.30
C ASP A 401 24.79 -0.28 -8.53
N LEU A 402 23.44 -0.24 -8.46
CA LEU A 402 22.57 0.39 -9.43
C LEU A 402 22.19 1.81 -8.98
N THR A 403 21.66 2.60 -9.92
CA THR A 403 21.24 3.97 -9.64
C THR A 403 19.79 3.96 -9.13
N PRO A 404 19.51 4.42 -7.89
CA PRO A 404 18.14 4.54 -7.41
C PRO A 404 17.40 5.67 -8.12
N TYR A 405 16.09 5.50 -8.36
CA TYR A 405 15.26 6.56 -8.94
C TYR A 405 14.78 7.56 -7.87
N GLN A 406 14.79 7.15 -6.60
CA GLN A 406 14.43 7.98 -5.45
C GLN A 406 15.31 7.60 -4.26
N SER A 407 15.66 8.58 -3.44
CA SER A 407 16.37 8.36 -2.18
C SER A 407 15.89 9.37 -1.13
N GLU A 408 15.76 8.90 0.11
CA GLU A 408 15.30 9.69 1.25
C GLU A 408 16.19 9.42 2.46
N TYR A 409 16.77 10.49 2.98
CA TYR A 409 17.61 10.45 4.17
C TYR A 409 16.82 10.87 5.40
N GLU A 410 16.94 10.09 6.47
CA GLU A 410 16.41 10.38 7.79
C GLU A 410 17.56 10.40 8.81
N GLY A 411 17.79 11.56 9.44
CA GLY A 411 18.85 11.73 10.44
C GLY A 411 18.54 11.03 11.77
N TYR A 412 19.48 11.09 12.70
CA TYR A 412 19.39 10.45 14.02
C TYR A 412 18.08 10.80 14.78
N MET A 413 17.29 9.77 15.10
CA MET A 413 16.00 9.88 15.82
C MET A 413 16.10 9.36 17.27
N GLY A 414 17.29 9.38 17.88
CA GLY A 414 17.52 8.89 19.24
C GLY A 414 17.79 7.38 19.32
N ASN A 415 16.79 6.53 19.10
CA ASN A 415 16.97 5.06 19.17
C ASN A 415 17.30 4.40 17.83
N TYR A 416 17.20 5.13 16.72
CA TYR A 416 17.59 4.69 15.38
C TYR A 416 18.75 5.56 14.87
N GLY A 417 19.73 4.91 14.22
CA GLY A 417 20.83 5.58 13.53
C GLY A 417 20.36 6.33 12.27
N ASN A 418 21.30 6.98 11.59
CA ASN A 418 21.04 7.66 10.32
C ASN A 418 20.63 6.62 9.26
N THR A 419 19.47 6.80 8.63
CA THR A 419 18.98 5.87 7.61
C THR A 419 18.85 6.54 6.25
N LEU A 420 19.17 5.77 5.20
CA LEU A 420 18.99 6.17 3.81
C LEU A 420 18.13 5.12 3.11
N ASP A 421 16.89 5.49 2.82
CA ASP A 421 15.98 4.71 1.97
C ASP A 421 16.35 4.96 0.49
N ARG A 422 16.48 3.88 -0.28
CA ARG A 422 16.74 3.90 -1.73
C ARG A 422 15.69 3.05 -2.44
N TRP A 423 15.10 3.60 -3.50
CA TRP A 423 14.14 2.89 -4.34
C TRP A 423 14.70 2.66 -5.74
N TYR A 424 14.53 1.44 -6.23
CA TYR A 424 14.99 0.99 -7.55
C TYR A 424 13.83 0.38 -8.33
N ARG A 425 13.88 0.54 -9.65
CA ARG A 425 13.06 -0.21 -10.60
C ARG A 425 13.92 -1.27 -11.23
N ARG A 426 13.49 -2.51 -11.19
CA ARG A 426 14.20 -3.62 -11.84
C ARG A 426 13.19 -4.48 -12.59
N ALA A 427 13.61 -5.15 -13.64
CA ALA A 427 12.86 -6.30 -14.14
C ALA A 427 13.37 -7.57 -13.45
N ALA A 428 12.64 -8.67 -13.59
CA ALA A 428 13.02 -9.96 -13.04
C ALA A 428 12.61 -11.11 -13.95
N VAL A 429 13.36 -12.21 -13.89
CA VAL A 429 12.89 -13.53 -14.32
C VAL A 429 12.33 -14.24 -13.10
N VAL A 430 11.06 -14.64 -13.17
CA VAL A 430 10.41 -15.41 -12.10
C VAL A 430 10.26 -16.84 -12.54
N LEU A 431 10.79 -17.76 -11.73
CA LEU A 431 10.86 -19.20 -12.01
C LEU A 431 10.15 -19.99 -10.92
N TRP A 432 9.46 -21.05 -11.30
CA TRP A 432 8.89 -22.03 -10.36
C TRP A 432 8.78 -23.41 -11.01
N PRO A 433 8.82 -24.50 -10.22
CA PRO A 433 8.55 -25.85 -10.74
C PRO A 433 7.16 -25.91 -11.38
N ARG A 434 7.02 -26.58 -12.54
CA ARG A 434 5.74 -26.67 -13.28
C ARG A 434 4.59 -27.18 -12.41
N GLN A 435 4.88 -28.10 -11.50
CA GLN A 435 3.90 -28.65 -10.56
C GLN A 435 3.35 -27.60 -9.56
N ARG A 436 4.08 -26.49 -9.32
CA ARG A 436 3.70 -25.37 -8.44
C ARG A 436 3.10 -24.18 -9.20
N SER A 437 2.92 -24.26 -10.52
CA SER A 437 2.46 -23.15 -11.37
C SER A 437 1.18 -22.47 -10.87
N PHE A 438 0.19 -23.26 -10.43
CA PHE A 438 -1.04 -22.71 -9.88
C PHE A 438 -0.79 -21.91 -8.60
N THR A 439 -0.09 -22.49 -7.61
CA THR A 439 0.22 -21.85 -6.33
C THR A 439 1.04 -20.57 -6.53
N ALA A 440 2.07 -20.61 -7.37
CA ALA A 440 2.93 -19.47 -7.65
C ALA A 440 2.13 -18.28 -8.23
N ARG A 441 1.20 -18.55 -9.15
CA ARG A 441 0.30 -17.56 -9.75
C ARG A 441 -0.79 -17.08 -8.80
N ALA A 442 -1.35 -17.98 -8.00
CA ALA A 442 -2.42 -17.66 -7.07
C ALA A 442 -2.00 -16.71 -5.95
N GLU A 443 -0.74 -16.80 -5.51
CA GLU A 443 -0.16 -15.90 -4.52
C GLU A 443 0.01 -14.48 -5.08
N ALA A 444 0.29 -14.35 -6.39
CA ALA A 444 0.42 -13.06 -7.06
C ALA A 444 -0.92 -12.43 -7.46
N GLY A 445 -1.93 -13.26 -7.74
CA GLY A 445 -3.24 -12.84 -8.23
C GLY A 445 -4.36 -13.81 -7.83
N SER A 446 -4.96 -13.57 -6.66
CA SER A 446 -5.99 -14.44 -6.09
C SER A 446 -7.26 -14.59 -6.95
N GLU A 447 -7.69 -13.52 -7.65
CA GLU A 447 -8.88 -13.57 -8.51
C GLU A 447 -8.67 -14.49 -9.73
N GLY A 448 -7.48 -14.43 -10.34
CA GLY A 448 -7.13 -15.30 -11.46
C GLY A 448 -7.16 -16.78 -11.09
N ALA A 449 -6.64 -17.11 -9.90
CA ALA A 449 -6.67 -18.47 -9.38
C ALA A 449 -8.09 -18.99 -9.12
N LEU A 450 -8.97 -18.16 -8.56
CA LEU A 450 -10.39 -18.53 -8.37
C LEU A 450 -11.10 -18.76 -9.71
N ARG A 451 -10.78 -17.95 -10.73
CA ARG A 451 -11.33 -18.13 -12.09
C ARG A 451 -10.86 -19.44 -12.74
N GLU A 452 -9.59 -19.82 -12.54
CA GLU A 452 -9.05 -21.10 -13.00
C GLU A 452 -9.73 -22.28 -12.29
N LEU A 453 -9.92 -22.18 -10.96
CA LEU A 453 -10.67 -23.17 -10.19
C LEU A 453 -12.12 -23.30 -10.68
N GLN A 454 -12.80 -22.18 -10.95
CA GLN A 454 -14.15 -22.19 -11.50
C GLN A 454 -14.19 -22.86 -12.88
N GLY A 455 -13.21 -22.60 -13.75
CA GLY A 455 -13.10 -23.26 -15.05
C GLY A 455 -12.97 -24.78 -14.95
N HIS A 456 -12.20 -25.29 -13.98
CA HIS A 456 -12.14 -26.74 -13.71
C HIS A 456 -13.46 -27.31 -13.19
N LEU A 457 -14.16 -26.57 -12.33
CA LEU A 457 -15.49 -26.96 -11.84
C LEU A 457 -16.53 -27.02 -12.97
N ASP A 458 -16.52 -26.02 -13.86
CA ASP A 458 -17.43 -25.94 -15.01
C ASP A 458 -17.14 -27.07 -16.03
N ALA A 459 -15.88 -27.47 -16.17
CA ALA A 459 -15.46 -28.62 -16.97
C ALA A 459 -15.75 -29.98 -16.32
N GLY A 460 -16.21 -30.01 -15.07
CA GLY A 460 -16.48 -31.23 -14.30
C GLY A 460 -15.26 -31.91 -13.67
N ASP A 461 -14.09 -31.28 -13.69
CA ASP A 461 -12.85 -31.80 -13.12
C ASP A 461 -12.73 -31.46 -11.62
N LEU A 462 -13.58 -32.10 -10.82
CA LEU A 462 -13.75 -31.80 -9.40
C LEU A 462 -12.51 -32.13 -8.57
N ASP A 463 -11.83 -33.24 -8.87
CA ASP A 463 -10.67 -33.69 -8.09
C ASP A 463 -9.45 -32.79 -8.31
N ARG A 464 -9.26 -32.29 -9.55
CA ARG A 464 -8.25 -31.27 -9.82
C ARG A 464 -8.57 -29.97 -9.10
N ALA A 465 -9.81 -29.49 -9.19
CA ALA A 465 -10.22 -28.25 -8.50
C ALA A 465 -9.99 -28.33 -6.99
N ARG A 466 -10.34 -29.45 -6.34
CA ARG A 466 -10.08 -29.67 -4.90
C ARG A 466 -8.59 -29.66 -4.56
N THR A 467 -7.78 -30.34 -5.36
CA THR A 467 -6.33 -30.41 -5.13
C THR A 467 -5.70 -29.02 -5.23
N LEU A 468 -6.06 -28.25 -6.24
CA LEU A 468 -5.59 -26.88 -6.43
C LEU A 468 -6.12 -25.94 -5.33
N ALA A 469 -7.41 -26.03 -4.96
CA ALA A 469 -7.95 -25.21 -3.88
C ALA A 469 -7.24 -25.44 -2.55
N ARG A 470 -6.95 -26.70 -2.19
CA ARG A 470 -6.19 -27.03 -0.97
C ARG A 470 -4.76 -26.47 -0.98
N SER A 471 -4.14 -26.30 -2.14
CA SER A 471 -2.79 -25.73 -2.24
C SER A 471 -2.73 -24.23 -1.94
N LEU A 472 -3.88 -23.55 -1.86
CA LEU A 472 -3.97 -22.14 -1.46
C LEU A 472 -3.77 -21.93 0.04
N ALA A 473 -4.08 -22.93 0.87
CA ALA A 473 -4.12 -22.80 2.34
C ALA A 473 -2.88 -22.15 3.01
N PRO A 474 -1.63 -22.37 2.56
CA PRO A 474 -0.45 -21.78 3.20
C PRO A 474 -0.39 -20.25 3.14
N PHE A 475 -1.01 -19.63 2.12
CA PHE A 475 -0.95 -18.18 1.88
C PHE A 475 -2.34 -17.52 1.82
N TRP A 476 -3.43 -18.30 1.76
CA TRP A 476 -4.81 -17.82 1.79
C TRP A 476 -5.25 -17.45 3.22
N LYS A 477 -4.76 -16.30 3.72
CA LYS A 477 -4.85 -15.92 5.14
C LYS A 477 -5.93 -14.90 5.46
N HIS A 478 -5.74 -13.62 5.13
CA HIS A 478 -6.67 -12.55 5.47
C HIS A 478 -6.82 -11.58 4.30
N HIS A 479 -8.06 -11.31 3.89
CA HIS A 479 -8.37 -10.42 2.77
C HIS A 479 -8.99 -9.08 3.21
N GLY A 480 -9.10 -8.82 4.51
CA GLY A 480 -9.62 -7.56 5.05
C GLY A 480 -11.10 -7.33 4.74
N SER A 481 -11.50 -6.05 4.74
CA SER A 481 -12.82 -5.57 4.36
C SER A 481 -12.70 -4.45 3.31
N GLY A 482 -13.73 -4.27 2.47
CA GLY A 482 -13.75 -3.24 1.41
C GLY A 482 -14.17 -3.78 0.04
N GLU A 483 -14.14 -2.92 -0.98
CA GLU A 483 -14.63 -3.24 -2.33
C GLU A 483 -13.83 -4.36 -3.00
N ALA A 484 -12.49 -4.31 -2.94
CA ALA A 484 -11.63 -5.34 -3.50
C ALA A 484 -11.87 -6.72 -2.83
N ALA A 485 -12.01 -6.74 -1.50
CA ALA A 485 -12.33 -7.96 -0.76
C ALA A 485 -13.72 -8.51 -1.13
N ALA A 486 -14.70 -7.63 -1.36
CA ALA A 486 -16.04 -8.03 -1.75
C ALA A 486 -16.10 -8.59 -3.19
N VAL A 487 -15.27 -8.08 -4.12
CA VAL A 487 -15.12 -8.66 -5.47
C VAL A 487 -14.50 -10.05 -5.38
N LEU A 488 -13.43 -10.20 -4.59
CA LEU A 488 -12.77 -11.49 -4.41
C LEU A 488 -13.69 -12.51 -3.71
N PHE A 489 -14.47 -12.10 -2.72
CA PHE A 489 -15.47 -12.94 -2.06
C PHE A 489 -16.54 -13.44 -3.04
N ALA A 490 -17.02 -12.57 -3.92
CA ALA A 490 -17.99 -12.93 -4.95
C ALA A 490 -17.43 -13.99 -5.93
N ALA A 491 -16.13 -13.98 -6.20
CA ALA A 491 -15.46 -15.03 -6.97
C ALA A 491 -15.22 -16.32 -6.16
N ALA A 492 -14.91 -16.20 -4.86
CA ALA A 492 -14.59 -17.33 -3.99
C ALA A 492 -15.83 -18.17 -3.63
N LEU A 493 -16.98 -17.53 -3.43
CA LEU A 493 -18.23 -18.17 -3.02
C LEU A 493 -18.72 -19.29 -3.97
N PRO A 494 -18.83 -19.08 -5.30
CA PRO A 494 -19.23 -20.15 -6.22
C PRO A 494 -18.21 -21.29 -6.25
N VAL A 495 -16.90 -20.99 -6.16
CA VAL A 495 -15.84 -22.01 -6.08
C VAL A 495 -16.01 -22.85 -4.81
N ALA A 496 -16.12 -22.21 -3.65
CA ALA A 496 -16.35 -22.88 -2.37
C ALA A 496 -17.63 -23.74 -2.39
N ALA A 497 -18.70 -23.24 -3.00
CA ALA A 497 -19.95 -23.97 -3.19
C ALA A 497 -19.87 -25.05 -4.29
N GLY A 498 -18.89 -25.02 -5.19
CA GLY A 498 -18.69 -26.01 -6.25
C GLY A 498 -17.79 -27.17 -5.85
N LEU A 499 -16.82 -26.96 -4.95
CA LEU A 499 -15.80 -27.95 -4.56
C LEU A 499 -16.30 -29.23 -3.88
N ARG A 500 -17.52 -29.24 -3.35
CA ARG A 500 -18.09 -30.37 -2.61
C ARG A 500 -17.22 -30.92 -1.49
N GLU A 501 -16.54 -30.03 -0.76
CA GLU A 501 -15.64 -30.36 0.34
C GLU A 501 -15.73 -29.24 1.40
N ALA A 502 -16.39 -29.51 2.52
CA ALA A 502 -16.76 -28.50 3.51
C ALA A 502 -15.53 -27.79 4.12
N ASP A 503 -14.48 -28.54 4.44
CA ASP A 503 -13.27 -27.99 5.06
C ASP A 503 -12.52 -27.05 4.12
N THR A 504 -12.44 -27.40 2.82
CA THR A 504 -11.81 -26.53 1.82
C THR A 504 -12.67 -25.31 1.52
N ALA A 505 -14.00 -25.45 1.52
CA ALA A 505 -14.90 -24.30 1.41
C ALA A 505 -14.77 -23.34 2.60
N THR A 506 -14.63 -23.86 3.83
CA THR A 506 -14.34 -23.05 5.02
C THR A 506 -13.01 -22.33 4.88
N MET A 507 -11.95 -23.04 4.46
CA MET A 507 -10.63 -22.45 4.25
C MET A 507 -10.68 -21.28 3.25
N LEU A 508 -11.44 -21.41 2.16
CA LEU A 508 -11.56 -20.34 1.17
C LEU A 508 -12.33 -19.12 1.68
N LEU A 509 -13.36 -19.31 2.51
CA LEU A 509 -14.26 -18.23 2.92
C LEU A 509 -13.91 -17.60 4.28
N ALA A 510 -13.21 -18.29 5.17
CA ALA A 510 -12.86 -17.79 6.51
C ALA A 510 -11.99 -16.50 6.52
N PRO A 511 -11.07 -16.27 5.57
CA PRO A 511 -10.23 -15.06 5.54
C PRO A 511 -10.93 -13.70 5.40
N PHE A 512 -12.21 -13.68 5.06
CA PHE A 512 -12.98 -12.46 4.78
C PHE A 512 -13.65 -11.92 6.05
N GLY A 513 -13.79 -10.60 6.15
CA GLY A 513 -14.57 -9.96 7.21
C GLY A 513 -16.07 -9.99 6.91
N VAL A 514 -16.91 -9.97 7.95
CA VAL A 514 -18.37 -9.92 7.80
C VAL A 514 -18.84 -8.70 7.00
N GLU A 515 -18.08 -7.60 7.04
CA GLU A 515 -18.33 -6.35 6.32
C GLU A 515 -18.25 -6.50 4.79
N THR A 516 -17.67 -7.60 4.29
CA THR A 516 -17.64 -7.91 2.85
C THR A 516 -18.98 -8.44 2.34
N LEU A 517 -19.86 -8.91 3.23
CA LEU A 517 -21.14 -9.52 2.88
C LEU A 517 -22.15 -8.44 2.49
N GLY A 518 -23.07 -8.81 1.59
CA GLY A 518 -24.08 -7.93 1.04
C GLY A 518 -25.09 -8.72 0.22
N GLU A 519 -26.21 -8.09 -0.15
CA GLU A 519 -27.37 -8.77 -0.74
C GLU A 519 -27.03 -9.63 -1.96
N ARG A 520 -26.09 -9.18 -2.79
CA ARG A 520 -25.61 -9.91 -3.98
C ARG A 520 -25.05 -11.30 -3.68
N HIS A 521 -24.57 -11.53 -2.46
CA HIS A 521 -23.98 -12.80 -2.02
C HIS A 521 -25.03 -13.79 -1.50
N ALA A 522 -26.26 -13.34 -1.25
CA ALA A 522 -27.30 -14.16 -0.61
C ALA A 522 -27.60 -15.48 -1.35
N PRO A 523 -27.74 -15.53 -2.69
CA PRO A 523 -27.99 -16.78 -3.40
C PRO A 523 -26.88 -17.82 -3.21
N GLY A 524 -25.61 -17.39 -3.32
CA GLY A 524 -24.47 -18.28 -3.16
C GLY A 524 -24.30 -18.77 -1.71
N LEU A 525 -24.58 -17.92 -0.73
CA LEU A 525 -24.54 -18.27 0.69
C LEU A 525 -25.64 -19.27 1.07
N ALA A 526 -26.87 -19.05 0.59
CA ALA A 526 -27.99 -19.96 0.81
C ALA A 526 -27.75 -21.34 0.16
N ALA A 527 -27.19 -21.36 -1.05
CA ALA A 527 -26.80 -22.59 -1.74
C ALA A 527 -25.68 -23.35 -1.00
N ALA A 528 -24.65 -22.64 -0.52
CA ALA A 528 -23.58 -23.23 0.27
C ALA A 528 -24.09 -23.81 1.59
N ALA A 529 -24.97 -23.09 2.29
CA ALA A 529 -25.59 -23.57 3.52
C ALA A 529 -26.49 -24.79 3.29
N ALA A 530 -27.29 -24.81 2.22
CA ALA A 530 -28.09 -25.97 1.84
C ALA A 530 -27.20 -27.21 1.59
N ARG A 531 -25.98 -26.99 1.05
CA ARG A 531 -25.10 -28.08 0.67
C ARG A 531 -24.22 -28.60 1.80
N TYR A 532 -23.77 -27.74 2.70
CA TYR A 532 -22.86 -28.10 3.79
C TYR A 532 -23.54 -28.19 5.16
N GLY A 533 -24.78 -27.72 5.27
CA GLY A 533 -25.61 -27.79 6.46
C GLY A 533 -25.38 -26.66 7.47
N ARG A 534 -26.26 -26.62 8.48
CA ARG A 534 -26.36 -25.53 9.47
C ARG A 534 -25.14 -25.40 10.39
N THR A 535 -24.47 -26.52 10.72
CA THR A 535 -23.25 -26.50 11.54
C THR A 535 -22.11 -25.79 10.82
N TRP A 536 -21.95 -26.04 9.53
CA TRP A 536 -20.96 -25.36 8.70
C TRP A 536 -21.27 -23.87 8.58
N ALA A 537 -22.53 -23.51 8.29
CA ALA A 537 -22.96 -22.12 8.17
C ALA A 537 -22.66 -21.31 9.45
N ARG A 538 -22.97 -21.85 10.64
CA ARG A 538 -22.65 -21.20 11.91
C ARG A 538 -21.14 -21.02 12.12
N GLY A 539 -20.34 -22.03 11.76
CA GLY A 539 -18.88 -21.95 11.84
C GLY A 539 -18.31 -20.88 10.92
N ALA A 540 -18.77 -20.83 9.67
CA ALA A 540 -18.37 -19.82 8.70
C ALA A 540 -18.71 -18.40 9.18
N VAL A 541 -19.96 -18.17 9.61
CA VAL A 541 -20.38 -16.87 10.14
C VAL A 541 -19.54 -16.47 11.36
N SER A 542 -19.33 -17.38 12.31
CA SER A 542 -18.51 -17.09 13.49
C SER A 542 -17.08 -16.66 13.12
N SER A 543 -16.50 -17.23 12.05
CA SER A 543 -15.15 -16.86 11.61
C SER A 543 -15.09 -15.42 11.06
N TRP A 544 -16.14 -14.96 10.38
CA TRP A 544 -16.21 -13.63 9.77
C TRP A 544 -16.33 -12.49 10.79
N PHE A 545 -16.85 -12.76 11.99
CA PHE A 545 -16.86 -11.79 13.07
C PHE A 545 -15.49 -11.60 13.74
N GLY A 546 -14.53 -12.51 13.53
CA GLY A 546 -13.17 -12.44 14.05
C GLY A 546 -13.05 -12.75 15.55
N THR A 547 -11.86 -12.54 16.12
CA THR A 547 -11.65 -12.62 17.57
C THR A 547 -12.21 -11.38 18.27
N VAL A 548 -12.96 -11.61 19.35
CA VAL A 548 -13.63 -10.59 20.16
C VAL A 548 -12.62 -9.51 20.58
N GLY A 549 -12.76 -8.29 20.05
CA GLY A 549 -11.94 -7.12 20.39
C GLY A 549 -11.19 -6.47 19.22
N ALA A 550 -11.10 -7.13 18.06
CA ALA A 550 -10.56 -6.55 16.84
C ALA A 550 -11.70 -5.97 15.97
N TYR A 551 -11.56 -4.70 15.56
CA TYR A 551 -12.43 -3.99 14.60
C TYR A 551 -13.83 -3.55 15.08
N THR A 552 -13.86 -2.45 15.82
CA THR A 552 -15.01 -1.51 15.86
C THR A 552 -14.69 -0.28 15.01
N GLY A 553 -14.74 -0.42 13.68
CA GLY A 553 -14.49 0.67 12.72
C GLY A 553 -15.76 1.13 11.97
N ALA A 554 -15.66 2.24 11.22
CA ALA A 554 -16.75 2.79 10.40
C ALA A 554 -17.37 1.76 9.43
N GLY A 555 -16.59 0.78 8.96
CA GLY A 555 -17.06 -0.29 8.08
C GLY A 555 -18.14 -1.19 8.71
N ARG A 556 -18.06 -1.49 10.01
CA ARG A 556 -19.04 -2.34 10.69
C ARG A 556 -20.39 -1.64 10.85
N ALA A 557 -20.38 -0.34 11.16
CA ALA A 557 -21.60 0.45 11.25
C ALA A 557 -22.32 0.54 9.89
N ALA A 558 -21.56 0.78 8.80
CA ALA A 558 -22.11 0.79 7.45
C ALA A 558 -22.67 -0.58 7.04
N TRP A 559 -22.01 -1.67 7.41
CA TRP A 559 -22.51 -3.03 7.15
C TRP A 559 -23.78 -3.35 7.95
N LEU A 560 -23.88 -2.92 9.21
CA LEU A 560 -25.10 -3.11 10.01
C LEU A 560 -26.32 -2.43 9.39
N GLU A 561 -26.14 -1.29 8.70
CA GLU A 561 -27.24 -0.65 7.95
C GLU A 561 -27.76 -1.52 6.80
N SER A 562 -26.91 -2.33 6.15
CA SER A 562 -27.31 -3.23 5.06
C SER A 562 -27.76 -4.62 5.53
N LEU A 563 -27.51 -4.98 6.79
CA LEU A 563 -27.82 -6.30 7.36
C LEU A 563 -29.30 -6.72 7.19
N PRO A 564 -30.32 -5.87 7.42
CA PRO A 564 -31.71 -6.27 7.20
C PRO A 564 -32.02 -6.68 5.75
N GLY A 565 -31.46 -5.94 4.78
CA GLY A 565 -31.59 -6.25 3.36
C GLY A 565 -30.92 -7.57 3.02
N LEU A 566 -29.71 -7.80 3.54
CA LEU A 566 -28.99 -9.07 3.40
C LEU A 566 -29.78 -10.26 3.97
N CYS A 567 -30.31 -10.16 5.20
CA CYS A 567 -31.11 -11.23 5.81
C CYS A 567 -32.39 -11.51 5.01
N THR A 568 -33.05 -10.46 4.50
CA THR A 568 -34.24 -10.60 3.64
C THR A 568 -33.89 -11.32 2.34
N ALA A 569 -32.79 -10.93 1.69
CA ALA A 569 -32.30 -11.57 0.47
C ALA A 569 -31.91 -13.03 0.71
N LEU A 570 -31.29 -13.36 1.85
CA LEU A 570 -30.98 -14.73 2.24
C LEU A 570 -32.24 -15.57 2.41
N GLN A 571 -33.26 -15.04 3.09
CA GLN A 571 -34.53 -15.74 3.28
C GLN A 571 -35.31 -15.94 1.98
N ALA A 572 -35.14 -15.04 1.01
CA ALA A 572 -35.77 -15.13 -0.31
C ALA A 572 -35.01 -16.01 -1.31
N ALA A 573 -33.75 -16.35 -1.04
CA ALA A 573 -32.90 -17.12 -1.93
C ALA A 573 -33.23 -18.62 -1.92
N ASP A 574 -33.06 -19.28 -3.06
CA ASP A 574 -33.16 -20.74 -3.17
C ASP A 574 -32.03 -21.42 -2.36
N GLY A 575 -32.39 -22.22 -1.35
CA GLY A 575 -31.44 -22.92 -0.48
C GLY A 575 -31.85 -22.89 1.00
N ASP A 576 -30.85 -22.94 1.90
CA ASP A 576 -31.06 -22.82 3.36
C ASP A 576 -30.52 -21.46 3.84
N GLY A 577 -31.12 -20.37 3.36
CA GLY A 577 -30.70 -19.02 3.69
C GLY A 577 -30.91 -18.65 5.16
N ASP A 578 -31.90 -19.25 5.83
CA ASP A 578 -32.14 -19.09 7.27
C ASP A 578 -30.94 -19.56 8.11
N ALA A 579 -30.25 -20.63 7.68
CA ALA A 579 -29.04 -21.11 8.33
C ALA A 579 -27.87 -20.12 8.30
N MET A 580 -27.91 -19.13 7.41
CA MET A 580 -26.95 -18.01 7.36
C MET A 580 -27.51 -16.75 8.07
N ALA A 581 -28.79 -16.43 7.85
CA ALA A 581 -29.41 -15.23 8.39
C ALA A 581 -29.47 -15.23 9.93
N SER A 582 -29.81 -16.36 10.56
CA SER A 582 -29.90 -16.43 12.04
C SER A 582 -28.54 -16.21 12.71
N PRO A 583 -27.45 -16.93 12.34
CA PRO A 583 -26.14 -16.68 12.94
C PRO A 583 -25.59 -15.27 12.66
N LEU A 584 -25.91 -14.66 11.51
CA LEU A 584 -25.50 -13.28 11.20
C LEU A 584 -26.17 -12.28 12.15
N ALA A 585 -27.47 -12.40 12.38
CA ALA A 585 -28.20 -11.56 13.32
C ALA A 585 -27.74 -11.80 14.77
N GLU A 586 -27.51 -13.06 15.17
CA GLU A 586 -26.99 -13.42 16.50
C GLU A 586 -25.58 -12.85 16.73
N GLY A 587 -24.65 -13.00 15.77
CA GLY A 587 -23.30 -12.45 15.88
C GLY A 587 -23.31 -10.92 15.91
N ALA A 588 -24.18 -10.27 15.13
CA ALA A 588 -24.36 -8.83 15.17
C ALA A 588 -24.90 -8.35 16.52
N TRP A 589 -25.86 -9.09 17.10
CA TRP A 589 -26.35 -8.82 18.45
C TRP A 589 -25.24 -8.95 19.49
N GLN A 590 -24.43 -10.01 19.47
CA GLN A 590 -23.33 -10.19 20.43
C GLN A 590 -22.35 -9.02 20.40
N ALA A 591 -22.02 -8.51 19.21
CA ALA A 591 -21.16 -7.33 19.06
C ALA A 591 -21.80 -6.06 19.64
N VAL A 592 -23.09 -5.83 19.38
CA VAL A 592 -23.85 -4.69 19.93
C VAL A 592 -24.02 -4.80 21.45
N GLU A 593 -24.30 -5.99 21.97
CA GLU A 593 -24.46 -6.28 23.40
C GLU A 593 -23.17 -6.04 24.17
N GLN A 594 -22.02 -6.41 23.61
CA GLN A 594 -20.71 -6.14 24.21
C GLN A 594 -20.45 -4.62 24.31
N GLN A 595 -20.74 -3.87 23.25
CA GLN A 595 -20.61 -2.41 23.27
C GLN A 595 -21.58 -1.77 24.27
N LEU A 596 -22.83 -2.26 24.30
CA LEU A 596 -23.85 -1.82 25.25
C LEU A 596 -23.37 -2.03 26.69
N THR A 597 -22.85 -3.21 27.00
CA THR A 597 -22.32 -3.57 28.32
C THR A 597 -21.13 -2.67 28.72
N SER A 598 -20.24 -2.38 27.77
CA SER A 598 -19.13 -1.44 27.98
C SER A 598 -19.63 -0.04 28.34
N TRP A 599 -20.58 0.49 27.57
CA TRP A 599 -21.15 1.82 27.82
C TRP A 599 -21.97 1.90 29.10
N LEU A 600 -22.63 0.82 29.54
CA LEU A 600 -23.33 0.78 30.82
C LEU A 600 -22.39 0.98 32.02
N GLY A 601 -21.10 0.66 31.87
CA GLY A 601 -20.06 0.90 32.89
C GLY A 601 -19.51 2.33 32.93
N VAL A 602 -19.83 3.19 31.96
CA VAL A 602 -19.28 4.55 31.86
C VAL A 602 -20.06 5.51 32.76
N GLY A 603 -19.39 6.08 33.76
CA GLY A 603 -20.00 7.00 34.73
C GLY A 603 -20.31 8.40 34.18
N ARG A 604 -19.59 8.84 33.14
CA ARG A 604 -19.77 10.17 32.54
C ARG A 604 -21.01 10.22 31.64
N GLU A 605 -22.06 10.91 32.09
CA GLU A 605 -23.35 11.00 31.40
C GLU A 605 -23.23 11.44 29.94
N THR A 606 -22.48 12.51 29.65
CA THR A 606 -22.36 13.04 28.28
C THR A 606 -21.68 12.05 27.33
N GLU A 607 -20.56 11.46 27.74
CA GLU A 607 -19.82 10.48 26.93
C GLU A 607 -20.65 9.22 26.71
N ARG A 608 -21.25 8.68 27.78
CA ARG A 608 -22.13 7.51 27.72
C ARG A 608 -23.31 7.75 26.79
N ARG A 609 -23.99 8.89 26.90
CA ARG A 609 -25.19 9.19 26.10
C ARG A 609 -24.87 9.31 24.62
N THR A 610 -23.78 10.00 24.26
CA THR A 610 -23.32 10.10 22.86
C THR A 610 -22.99 8.71 22.29
N GLY A 611 -22.31 7.86 23.07
CA GLY A 611 -22.01 6.48 22.68
C GLY A 611 -23.25 5.60 22.51
N MET A 612 -24.18 5.66 23.48
CA MET A 612 -25.45 4.92 23.46
C MET A 612 -26.38 5.35 22.32
N GLU A 613 -26.41 6.64 22.00
CA GLU A 613 -27.21 7.18 20.90
C GLU A 613 -26.75 6.63 19.54
N GLY A 614 -25.43 6.57 19.31
CA GLY A 614 -24.86 5.92 18.12
C GLY A 614 -25.18 4.43 18.06
N LEU A 615 -25.13 3.72 19.19
CA LEU A 615 -25.43 2.30 19.27
C LEU A 615 -26.91 1.96 19.01
N GLY A 616 -27.83 2.89 19.31
CA GLY A 616 -29.27 2.68 19.10
C GLY A 616 -29.64 2.42 17.64
N ALA A 617 -28.99 3.09 16.69
CA ALA A 617 -29.20 2.82 15.26
C ALA A 617 -28.82 1.38 14.89
N SER A 618 -27.62 0.95 15.29
CA SER A 618 -27.14 -0.42 15.12
C SER A 618 -28.10 -1.45 15.73
N LEU A 619 -28.58 -1.19 16.95
CA LEU A 619 -29.54 -2.08 17.62
C LEU A 619 -30.85 -2.22 16.83
N ALA A 620 -31.38 -1.12 16.28
CA ALA A 620 -32.58 -1.17 15.46
C ALA A 620 -32.38 -2.04 14.22
N ARG A 621 -31.22 -1.95 13.56
CA ARG A 621 -30.91 -2.79 12.39
C ARG A 621 -30.76 -4.25 12.73
N VAL A 622 -30.10 -4.58 13.84
CA VAL A 622 -30.00 -5.96 14.33
C VAL A 622 -31.37 -6.55 14.62
N LEU A 623 -32.26 -5.81 15.29
CA LEU A 623 -33.63 -6.26 15.57
C LEU A 623 -34.46 -6.44 14.30
N GLN A 624 -34.28 -5.60 13.28
CA GLN A 624 -34.94 -5.76 11.97
C GLN A 624 -34.48 -7.01 11.23
N ALA A 625 -33.19 -7.36 11.35
CA ALA A 625 -32.60 -8.52 10.70
C ALA A 625 -32.87 -9.84 11.46
N ALA A 626 -33.24 -9.78 12.73
CA ALA A 626 -33.43 -10.94 13.59
C ALA A 626 -34.73 -11.70 13.29
N GLY A 627 -34.64 -13.04 13.31
CA GLY A 627 -35.80 -13.93 13.33
C GLY A 627 -36.60 -13.81 14.64
N PRO A 628 -37.80 -14.44 14.73
CA PRO A 628 -38.70 -14.29 15.88
C PRO A 628 -38.10 -14.68 17.23
N GLU A 629 -37.34 -15.78 17.27
CA GLU A 629 -36.72 -16.28 18.49
C GLU A 629 -35.58 -15.36 18.97
N THR A 630 -34.70 -14.97 18.05
CA THR A 630 -33.59 -14.05 18.32
C THR A 630 -34.10 -12.68 18.73
N ALA A 631 -35.08 -12.11 18.02
CA ALA A 631 -35.67 -10.81 18.36
C ALA A 631 -36.34 -10.84 19.75
N GLY A 632 -37.04 -11.93 20.08
CA GLY A 632 -37.63 -12.15 21.41
C GLY A 632 -36.57 -12.21 22.52
N THR A 633 -35.47 -12.92 22.27
CA THR A 633 -34.33 -13.03 23.20
C THR A 633 -33.67 -11.68 23.43
N ILE A 634 -33.39 -10.93 22.36
CA ILE A 634 -32.82 -9.57 22.43
C ILE A 634 -33.74 -8.66 23.27
N ALA A 635 -35.04 -8.65 22.97
CA ALA A 635 -36.00 -7.83 23.72
C ALA A 635 -36.09 -8.25 25.20
N ALA A 636 -36.01 -9.54 25.52
CA ALA A 636 -35.98 -10.03 26.89
C ALA A 636 -34.72 -9.56 27.65
N THR A 637 -33.55 -9.68 27.03
CA THR A 637 -32.28 -9.23 27.61
C THR A 637 -32.30 -7.73 27.87
N LEU A 638 -32.71 -6.92 26.88
CA LEU A 638 -32.74 -5.46 26.99
C LEU A 638 -33.69 -4.96 28.09
N ARG A 639 -34.83 -5.63 28.32
CA ARG A 639 -35.75 -5.28 29.42
C ARG A 639 -35.17 -5.56 30.82
N GLY A 640 -34.18 -6.44 30.91
CA GLY A 640 -33.46 -6.72 32.15
C GLY A 640 -32.42 -5.67 32.53
N LEU A 641 -32.15 -4.70 31.65
CA LEU A 641 -31.09 -3.70 31.84
C LEU A 641 -31.54 -2.52 32.74
N PRO A 642 -30.57 -1.80 33.35
CA PRO A 642 -30.84 -0.60 34.16
C PRO A 642 -31.43 0.56 33.35
N ASP A 643 -31.95 1.59 34.03
CA ASP A 643 -32.58 2.78 33.41
C ASP A 643 -31.65 3.49 32.40
N THR A 644 -30.33 3.40 32.61
CA THR A 644 -29.30 3.95 31.72
C THR A 644 -29.35 3.36 30.31
N ALA A 645 -29.93 2.16 30.12
CA ALA A 645 -30.12 1.56 28.81
C ALA A 645 -31.15 2.30 27.94
N LEU A 646 -32.04 3.10 28.54
CA LEU A 646 -33.01 3.92 27.78
C LEU A 646 -32.33 4.86 26.79
N GLU A 647 -31.10 5.30 27.08
CA GLU A 647 -30.29 6.15 26.19
C GLU A 647 -29.89 5.45 24.88
N CYS A 648 -29.96 4.12 24.81
CA CYS A 648 -29.79 3.34 23.59
C CYS A 648 -31.14 2.91 23.00
N LEU A 649 -32.08 2.48 23.86
CA LEU A 649 -33.40 1.98 23.43
C LEU A 649 -34.26 3.04 22.75
N LEU A 650 -34.28 4.28 23.27
CA LEU A 650 -35.09 5.36 22.69
C LEU A 650 -34.59 5.77 21.30
N PRO A 651 -33.27 5.99 21.07
CA PRO A 651 -32.75 6.14 19.72
C PRO A 651 -33.02 4.95 18.79
N ALA A 652 -32.95 3.71 19.29
CA ALA A 652 -33.30 2.53 18.49
C ALA A 652 -34.78 2.55 18.03
N LEU A 653 -35.70 2.88 18.93
CA LEU A 653 -37.12 3.03 18.63
C LEU A 653 -37.37 4.18 17.65
N ARG A 654 -36.64 5.29 17.76
CA ARG A 654 -36.69 6.42 16.81
C ARG A 654 -36.21 6.03 15.42
N THR A 655 -35.11 5.30 15.34
CA THR A 655 -34.57 4.78 14.07
C THR A 655 -35.58 3.82 13.43
N ALA A 656 -36.17 2.91 14.20
CA ALA A 656 -37.23 2.04 13.71
C ALA A 656 -38.48 2.82 13.26
N ALA A 657 -38.91 3.85 14.00
CA ALA A 657 -40.08 4.66 13.67
C ALA A 657 -39.96 5.38 12.31
N ARG A 658 -38.75 5.89 11.97
CA ARG A 658 -38.48 6.52 10.67
C ARG A 658 -38.68 5.58 9.47
N HIS A 659 -38.65 4.27 9.71
CA HIS A 659 -38.82 3.22 8.72
C HIS A 659 -40.13 2.43 8.91
N GLN A 660 -41.16 3.03 9.52
CA GLN A 660 -42.43 2.36 9.84
C GLN A 660 -43.15 1.73 8.64
N THR A 661 -42.99 2.26 7.42
CA THR A 661 -43.56 1.67 6.20
C THR A 661 -42.95 0.31 5.83
N THR A 662 -41.73 0.02 6.28
CA THR A 662 -41.08 -1.30 6.14
C THR A 662 -41.33 -2.25 7.32
N ILE A 663 -41.86 -1.74 8.44
CA ILE A 663 -42.12 -2.51 9.68
C ILE A 663 -43.60 -2.97 9.77
N ARG A 664 -44.51 -2.39 8.96
CA ARG A 664 -45.93 -2.78 8.93
C ARG A 664 -46.19 -3.97 8.01
N ASP A 665 -46.22 -5.15 8.64
CA ASP A 665 -47.31 -6.16 8.63
C ASP A 665 -46.70 -7.55 8.91
N GLY A 666 -46.92 -8.06 10.13
CA GLY A 666 -46.60 -9.45 10.50
C GLY A 666 -45.13 -9.81 10.76
N ALA A 667 -44.17 -8.90 10.55
CA ALA A 667 -42.75 -9.18 10.79
C ALA A 667 -42.43 -9.40 12.29
N PRO A 668 -41.65 -10.44 12.66
CA PRO A 668 -41.32 -10.72 14.06
C PRO A 668 -40.66 -9.57 14.83
N ALA A 669 -39.87 -8.74 14.14
CA ALA A 669 -39.22 -7.55 14.70
C ALA A 669 -40.23 -6.53 15.25
N ALA A 670 -41.43 -6.41 14.64
CA ALA A 670 -42.45 -5.44 15.07
C ALA A 670 -42.93 -5.71 16.51
N ARG A 671 -43.08 -6.98 16.89
CA ARG A 671 -43.45 -7.37 18.26
C ARG A 671 -42.35 -7.05 19.27
N ALA A 672 -41.08 -7.27 18.89
CA ALA A 672 -39.94 -6.93 19.74
C ALA A 672 -39.84 -5.42 19.97
N PHE A 673 -39.99 -4.60 18.92
CA PHE A 673 -40.02 -3.15 19.06
C PHE A 673 -41.19 -2.66 19.91
N GLN A 674 -42.40 -3.20 19.72
CA GLN A 674 -43.53 -2.83 20.56
C GLN A 674 -43.28 -3.21 22.03
N THR A 675 -42.73 -4.39 22.29
CA THR A 675 -42.39 -4.84 23.66
C THR A 675 -41.37 -3.91 24.32
N LEU A 676 -40.38 -3.42 23.56
CA LEU A 676 -39.41 -2.45 24.04
C LEU A 676 -40.00 -1.06 24.23
N ALA A 677 -40.91 -0.64 23.35
CA ALA A 677 -41.63 0.63 23.48
C ALA A 677 -42.49 0.65 24.75
N ASP A 678 -43.26 -0.41 24.99
CA ASP A 678 -44.09 -0.57 26.19
C ASP A 678 -43.21 -0.52 27.46
N HIS A 679 -42.06 -1.21 27.45
CA HIS A 679 -41.10 -1.16 28.54
C HIS A 679 -40.52 0.24 28.77
N CYS A 680 -40.12 0.94 27.71
CA CYS A 680 -39.61 2.31 27.82
C CYS A 680 -40.69 3.26 28.37
N GLU A 681 -41.94 3.13 27.92
CA GLU A 681 -43.08 3.90 28.42
C GLU A 681 -43.29 3.65 29.93
N ASP A 682 -43.29 2.40 30.38
CA ASP A 682 -43.47 2.06 31.79
C ASP A 682 -42.36 2.66 32.66
N ARG A 683 -41.10 2.58 32.21
CA ARG A 683 -39.93 3.12 32.93
C ARG A 683 -39.95 4.64 33.00
N LEU A 684 -40.27 5.32 31.88
CA LEU A 684 -40.38 6.77 31.84
C LEU A 684 -41.57 7.27 32.68
N THR A 685 -42.73 6.60 32.59
CA THR A 685 -43.90 6.91 33.42
C THR A 685 -43.55 6.78 34.90
N MET A 686 -42.92 5.68 35.30
CA MET A 686 -42.45 5.48 36.67
C MET A 686 -41.44 6.56 37.09
N ALA A 687 -40.50 6.94 36.23
CA ALA A 687 -39.54 8.01 36.53
C ALA A 687 -40.23 9.36 36.77
N LEU A 688 -41.26 9.68 35.98
CA LEU A 688 -42.02 10.94 36.10
C LEU A 688 -42.97 10.98 37.31
N THR A 689 -43.36 9.83 37.87
CA THR A 689 -44.10 9.78 39.14
C THR A 689 -43.26 10.16 40.36
N ARG A 690 -41.92 10.17 40.24
CA ARG A 690 -41.05 10.61 41.34
C ARG A 690 -41.26 12.12 41.60
N PRO A 691 -41.34 12.55 42.88
CA PRO A 691 -41.51 13.95 43.22
C PRO A 691 -40.31 14.77 42.75
N VAL A 692 -40.56 16.02 42.36
CA VAL A 692 -39.50 16.97 42.01
C VAL A 692 -38.61 17.19 43.23
N ARG A 693 -37.29 17.15 43.06
CA ARG A 693 -36.32 17.46 44.11
C ARG A 693 -36.65 18.79 44.80
N ALA A 694 -36.66 18.77 46.13
CA ALA A 694 -36.83 19.95 46.94
C ALA A 694 -35.60 20.87 46.81
N ALA A 695 -35.81 22.20 46.85
CA ALA A 695 -34.75 23.20 46.64
C ALA A 695 -33.59 23.11 47.66
N ASP A 696 -33.79 22.42 48.78
CA ASP A 696 -32.83 22.20 49.86
C ASP A 696 -32.21 20.80 49.85
N ASP A 697 -32.55 19.94 48.88
CA ASP A 697 -32.00 18.58 48.77
C ASP A 697 -30.80 18.54 47.83
N TRP A 698 -29.59 18.70 48.37
CA TRP A 698 -28.34 18.61 47.62
C TRP A 698 -27.74 17.19 47.59
N SER A 699 -28.52 16.16 47.92
CA SER A 699 -28.01 14.78 47.91
C SER A 699 -27.70 14.30 46.49
N LEU A 700 -26.54 13.67 46.32
CA LEU A 700 -26.08 13.04 45.09
C LEU A 700 -25.97 11.53 45.28
N THR A 701 -25.95 10.80 44.16
CA THR A 701 -25.59 9.38 44.18
C THR A 701 -24.14 9.20 44.64
N PRO A 702 -23.84 8.13 45.41
CA PRO A 702 -22.46 7.77 45.75
C PRO A 702 -21.58 7.68 44.51
N ALA A 703 -20.27 7.89 44.67
CA ALA A 703 -19.29 7.82 43.58
C ALA A 703 -19.03 6.39 43.07
N GLY A 704 -19.74 5.39 43.59
CA GLY A 704 -19.65 3.97 43.22
C GLY A 704 -18.52 3.21 43.93
N THR A 705 -18.35 1.92 43.59
CA THR A 705 -17.36 1.04 44.23
C THR A 705 -15.93 1.47 43.91
N CYS A 706 -15.09 1.51 44.94
CA CYS A 706 -13.64 1.74 44.85
C CYS A 706 -12.88 0.45 45.18
N ARG A 707 -11.54 0.46 45.08
CA ARG A 707 -10.68 -0.64 45.54
C ARG A 707 -10.99 -1.03 46.99
N THR A 708 -11.01 -2.33 47.26
CA THR A 708 -11.23 -2.91 48.59
C THR A 708 -10.25 -2.31 49.60
N GLY A 709 -10.76 -1.76 50.71
CA GLY A 709 -9.96 -1.11 51.74
C GLY A 709 -9.67 0.39 51.55
N CYS A 710 -10.31 1.07 50.58
CA CYS A 710 -10.18 2.53 50.46
C CYS A 710 -10.81 3.27 51.65
N GLY A 711 -9.99 3.96 52.43
CA GLY A 711 -10.45 4.75 53.59
C GLY A 711 -11.05 6.12 53.25
N LEU A 712 -10.93 6.62 52.01
CA LEU A 712 -11.42 7.95 51.62
C LEU A 712 -12.80 7.91 50.92
N CYS A 713 -13.11 6.88 50.15
CA CYS A 713 -14.38 6.83 49.42
C CYS A 713 -15.63 6.83 50.32
N PRO A 714 -15.65 6.18 51.50
CA PRO A 714 -16.80 6.26 52.40
C PRO A 714 -17.12 7.69 52.86
N ASP A 715 -16.10 8.50 53.15
CA ASP A 715 -16.27 9.90 53.56
C ASP A 715 -16.73 10.79 52.39
N LEU A 716 -16.22 10.52 51.19
CA LEU A 716 -16.71 11.15 49.97
C LEU A 716 -18.19 10.82 49.74
N ASP A 717 -18.59 9.55 49.87
CA ASP A 717 -19.97 9.12 49.68
C ASP A 717 -20.88 9.74 50.74
N ALA A 718 -20.45 9.82 52.00
CA ALA A 718 -21.19 10.52 53.05
C ALA A 718 -21.39 12.02 52.76
N PHE A 719 -20.38 12.68 52.17
CA PHE A 719 -20.52 14.05 51.67
C PHE A 719 -21.53 14.13 50.51
N LEU A 720 -21.42 13.24 49.53
CA LEU A 720 -22.30 13.21 48.36
C LEU A 720 -23.77 12.98 48.77
N THR A 721 -24.05 12.02 49.65
CA THR A 721 -25.43 11.68 50.06
C THR A 721 -26.05 12.68 51.05
N SER A 722 -25.26 13.59 51.62
CA SER A 722 -25.78 14.60 52.53
C SER A 722 -26.68 15.61 51.81
N ARG A 723 -27.89 15.84 52.34
CA ARG A 723 -28.83 16.83 51.81
C ARG A 723 -28.39 18.27 52.02
N THR A 724 -27.69 18.54 53.13
CA THR A 724 -27.40 19.91 53.60
C THR A 724 -25.92 20.29 53.51
N ARG A 725 -25.02 19.32 53.32
CA ARG A 725 -23.59 19.59 53.21
C ARG A 725 -23.23 19.94 51.78
N HIS A 726 -22.98 21.22 51.53
CA HIS A 726 -22.68 21.74 50.18
C HIS A 726 -21.18 21.86 49.92
N VAL A 727 -20.40 22.14 50.96
CA VAL A 727 -18.94 22.31 50.89
C VAL A 727 -18.25 21.34 51.85
N MET A 728 -17.17 20.73 51.39
CA MET A 728 -16.25 19.96 52.22
C MET A 728 -14.82 20.42 51.98
N GLU A 729 -14.18 20.92 53.04
CA GLU A 729 -12.75 21.17 53.07
C GLU A 729 -12.05 19.96 53.67
N TRP A 730 -11.14 19.33 52.90
CA TRP A 730 -10.50 18.08 53.28
C TRP A 730 -8.98 18.14 53.15
N PRO A 731 -8.25 18.29 54.28
CA PRO A 731 -6.78 18.25 54.29
C PRO A 731 -6.28 16.85 53.95
N LEU A 732 -5.58 16.70 52.82
CA LEU A 732 -5.16 15.39 52.29
C LEU A 732 -3.77 15.44 51.68
N ALA A 733 -3.05 14.31 51.69
CA ALA A 733 -1.79 14.16 50.95
C ALA A 733 -2.02 14.17 49.43
N LYS A 734 -0.96 14.36 48.63
CA LYS A 734 -1.02 14.48 47.16
C LYS A 734 -1.79 13.33 46.51
N ASP A 735 -1.53 12.09 46.93
CA ASP A 735 -2.14 10.92 46.30
C ASP A 735 -3.61 10.73 46.70
N GLY A 736 -3.98 11.10 47.93
CA GLY A 736 -5.38 11.15 48.37
C GLY A 736 -6.19 12.16 47.54
N ARG A 737 -5.65 13.37 47.31
CA ARG A 737 -6.32 14.37 46.46
C ARG A 737 -6.44 13.91 45.01
N ARG A 738 -5.37 13.33 44.43
CA ARG A 738 -5.37 12.80 43.05
C ARG A 738 -6.42 11.71 42.88
N HIS A 739 -6.54 10.81 43.85
CA HIS A 739 -7.56 9.77 43.86
C HIS A 739 -8.97 10.35 43.84
N LEU A 740 -9.27 11.33 44.70
CA LEU A 740 -10.60 11.95 44.78
C LEU A 740 -10.97 12.76 43.52
N HIS A 741 -10.02 13.53 42.97
CA HIS A 741 -10.20 14.20 41.67
C HIS A 741 -10.62 13.19 40.59
N SER A 742 -9.84 12.11 40.44
CA SER A 742 -10.13 11.05 39.48
C SER A 742 -11.49 10.39 39.71
N ARG A 743 -11.91 10.14 40.96
CA ARG A 743 -13.23 9.55 41.27
C ARG A 743 -14.37 10.46 40.88
N ILE A 744 -14.27 11.75 41.19
CA ILE A 744 -15.31 12.74 40.86
C ILE A 744 -15.42 12.89 39.33
N ASP A 745 -14.29 12.95 38.63
CA ASP A 745 -14.24 13.07 37.16
C ASP A 745 -14.73 11.80 36.44
N GLN A 746 -14.40 10.61 36.94
CA GLN A 746 -14.87 9.33 36.37
C GLN A 746 -16.38 9.14 36.58
N ALA A 747 -16.90 9.54 37.75
CA ALA A 747 -18.33 9.47 38.05
C ALA A 747 -19.14 10.64 37.47
N GLY A 748 -18.48 11.64 36.85
CA GLY A 748 -19.14 12.79 36.22
C GLY A 748 -19.97 13.65 37.18
N LEU A 749 -19.62 13.66 38.49
CA LEU A 749 -20.46 14.26 39.52
C LEU A 749 -20.47 15.79 39.42
N PRO A 750 -21.60 16.46 39.72
CA PRO A 750 -21.73 17.93 39.73
C PRO A 750 -21.07 18.55 40.98
N VAL A 751 -19.78 18.29 41.17
CA VAL A 751 -18.99 18.77 42.31
C VAL A 751 -17.74 19.46 41.77
N SER A 752 -17.61 20.75 42.05
CA SER A 752 -16.36 21.47 41.84
C SER A 752 -15.30 20.98 42.82
N HIS A 753 -14.11 20.68 42.32
CA HIS A 753 -13.01 20.12 43.10
C HIS A 753 -11.73 20.91 42.86
N THR A 754 -11.30 21.70 43.85
CA THR A 754 -10.10 22.55 43.73
C THR A 754 -9.16 22.36 44.90
N THR A 755 -7.84 22.30 44.65
CA THR A 755 -6.85 22.20 45.71
C THR A 755 -6.38 23.59 46.13
N ARG A 756 -6.67 23.99 47.38
CA ARG A 756 -6.11 25.21 48.00
C ARG A 756 -4.69 24.95 48.50
N ARG A 757 -3.71 25.62 47.89
CA ARG A 757 -2.27 25.43 48.15
C ARG A 757 -1.72 26.36 49.23
N GLN A 758 -2.39 26.42 50.38
CA GLN A 758 -1.97 27.23 51.54
C GLN A 758 -1.87 26.32 52.78
N GLY A 759 -0.71 26.28 53.43
CA GLY A 759 -0.40 25.34 54.53
C GLY A 759 -0.02 23.93 54.06
N ARG A 760 0.40 23.03 54.98
CA ARG A 760 0.62 21.59 54.70
C ARG A 760 -0.08 20.74 55.77
N PRO A 761 -0.84 19.69 55.40
CA PRO A 761 -1.16 19.24 54.02
C PRO A 761 -2.10 20.22 53.29
N TYR A 762 -2.04 20.27 51.95
CA TYR A 762 -2.96 21.08 51.15
C TYR A 762 -4.41 20.57 51.28
N VAL A 763 -5.36 21.48 51.18
CA VAL A 763 -6.79 21.22 51.39
C VAL A 763 -7.49 21.06 50.04
N LEU A 764 -8.18 19.93 49.85
CA LEU A 764 -9.11 19.74 48.74
C LEU A 764 -10.46 20.35 49.12
N ILE A 765 -10.94 21.31 48.33
CA ILE A 765 -12.25 21.94 48.52
C ILE A 765 -13.19 21.31 47.50
N LEU A 766 -14.22 20.62 48.01
CA LEU A 766 -15.31 20.06 47.23
C LEU A 766 -16.56 20.92 47.43
N THR A 767 -17.17 21.37 46.34
CA THR A 767 -18.41 22.17 46.38
C THR A 767 -19.43 21.58 45.42
N LYS A 768 -20.59 21.16 45.92
CA LYS A 768 -21.72 20.77 45.07
C LYS A 768 -22.21 21.99 44.30
N THR A 769 -22.41 21.86 43.00
CA THR A 769 -22.80 22.99 42.14
C THR A 769 -24.30 22.97 41.85
N ASP A 770 -24.87 24.10 41.40
CA ASP A 770 -26.29 24.18 41.00
C ASP A 770 -26.66 23.20 39.88
N ALA A 771 -25.66 22.59 39.23
CA ALA A 771 -25.85 21.50 38.28
C ALA A 771 -26.61 20.30 38.87
N VAL A 772 -26.69 20.13 40.21
CA VAL A 772 -27.58 19.13 40.82
C VAL A 772 -29.04 19.33 40.39
N PHE A 773 -29.53 20.56 40.43
CA PHE A 773 -30.93 20.89 40.12
C PHE A 773 -31.16 21.00 38.61
N THR A 774 -30.26 21.67 37.89
CA THR A 774 -30.45 21.89 36.45
C THR A 774 -30.34 20.58 35.67
N ARG A 775 -29.49 19.62 36.08
CA ARG A 775 -29.44 18.27 35.48
C ARG A 775 -30.72 17.46 35.74
N GLU A 776 -31.29 17.53 36.94
CA GLU A 776 -32.53 16.82 37.24
C GLU A 776 -33.71 17.38 36.45
N GLN A 777 -33.85 18.71 36.40
CA GLN A 777 -34.88 19.37 35.61
C GLN A 777 -34.74 19.04 34.11
N ALA A 778 -33.50 19.04 33.58
CA ALA A 778 -33.23 18.63 32.20
C ALA A 778 -33.59 17.17 31.95
N THR A 779 -33.24 16.25 32.86
CA THR A 779 -33.62 14.83 32.77
C THR A 779 -35.13 14.64 32.78
N ARG A 780 -35.86 15.35 33.64
CA ARG A 780 -37.32 15.28 33.69
C ARG A 780 -37.96 15.80 32.40
N THR A 781 -37.51 16.96 31.91
CA THR A 781 -38.00 17.56 30.65
C THR A 781 -37.77 16.62 29.46
N ARG A 782 -36.61 15.97 29.41
CA ARG A 782 -36.31 14.93 28.41
C ARG A 782 -37.25 13.74 28.53
N ALA A 783 -37.45 13.20 29.74
CA ALA A 783 -38.35 12.07 29.96
C ALA A 783 -39.80 12.40 29.55
N GLU A 784 -40.29 13.61 29.80
CA GLU A 784 -41.61 14.08 29.33
C GLU A 784 -41.68 14.13 27.79
N THR A 785 -40.63 14.65 27.16
CA THR A 785 -40.51 14.73 25.69
C THR A 785 -40.45 13.33 25.05
N ASP A 786 -39.63 12.44 25.61
CA ASP A 786 -39.46 11.07 25.12
C ASP A 786 -40.73 10.24 25.30
N LEU A 787 -41.44 10.42 26.43
CA LEU A 787 -42.71 9.75 26.70
C LEU A 787 -43.82 10.21 25.75
N ALA A 788 -43.93 11.52 25.50
CA ALA A 788 -44.87 12.05 24.52
C ALA A 788 -44.60 11.49 23.13
N TRP A 789 -43.33 11.52 22.70
CA TRP A 789 -42.91 10.97 21.41
C TRP A 789 -43.23 9.46 21.29
N LEU A 790 -43.00 8.67 22.34
CA LEU A 790 -43.32 7.23 22.33
C LEU A 790 -44.82 6.97 22.12
N ARG A 791 -45.68 7.69 22.84
CA ARG A 791 -47.14 7.51 22.73
C ARG A 791 -47.68 7.85 21.35
N ASP A 792 -47.08 8.84 20.69
CA ASP A 792 -47.47 9.26 19.34
C ASP A 792 -47.00 8.26 18.26
N ASN A 793 -45.82 7.65 18.44
CA ASN A 793 -45.18 6.82 17.40
C ASN A 793 -45.34 5.32 17.61
N TRP A 794 -45.57 4.87 18.85
CA TRP A 794 -45.70 3.46 19.25
C TRP A 794 -46.92 3.26 20.16
N PRO A 795 -48.15 3.52 19.67
CA PRO A 795 -49.34 3.43 20.50
C PRO A 795 -49.56 1.99 20.97
N ARG A 796 -49.88 1.82 22.26
CA ARG A 796 -50.29 0.51 22.78
C ARG A 796 -51.50 0.02 22.00
N ALA A 797 -51.48 -1.24 21.59
CA ALA A 797 -52.66 -1.86 21.02
C ALA A 797 -53.80 -1.80 22.06
N CYS A 798 -54.91 -1.14 21.71
CA CYS A 798 -56.14 -1.32 22.47
C CYS A 798 -56.49 -2.81 22.38
N GLY A 799 -56.47 -3.48 23.54
CA GLY A 799 -56.70 -4.92 23.66
C GLY A 799 -58.06 -5.36 23.14
#